data_AF-A0A1F5APP3-F1
#
_entry.id   AF-A0A1F5APP3-F1
#
_cell.length_a   1.000
_cell.length_b   1.000
_cell.length_c   1.000
_cell.angle_alpha   90.00
_cell.angle_beta   90.00
_cell.angle_gamma   90.00
#
_symmetry.space_group_name_H-M   'P 1'
#
loop_
_entity.id
_entity.type
_entity.pdbx_description
1 polymer ?
#
loop_
_entity_poly.entity_id
_entity_poly.type
_entity_poly.pdbx_seq_one_letter_code
_entity_poly.pdbx_strand_id
1 'polypeptide(L)'
;MVKEKGQEVEEIGSVIGLAPFGSKEARRELRNRDRKPPSPEEEFENKVWLVIHSLRPEFISVGKDPKIILDPKPFISDVIAIFEQCVLLVEAKDTEAQTFISDWISKFREGRKNRLEECLKKKYHKKFVESILATKDSNSILKRHKDEIHQMRIKIMDDRDLNYYRSIQRATGIGVEHLFWGRIAPKIFSPENEPIPALCIRLGKKKEAYIFAANPRDILCRSFISHRELHEPEEGVIGYQRMLQPKKLNKIAQFISDGNNFPTPIVVAFRKAGKYFQQTVKEQQIQQGDHKTIIFGHVRLPSETGSMQLIDGQHRLFGYTKVEYNENHIIQVVAYNRLVDPSPANLFVEINHEQTPVKSNLLWELYPDIYSPDDPQYYLAVISRAIESSISKEIPDKVEHISRGTHGPITFQTLCGEVKKTGLVGKNSGILFAATGINWQQVEERLESVFNALFGAMIDLGKDNVAVNSEFFFTNNGIIPIIRIAARIIGQDIKGDLQILSRRQILQEVFKKYLTPLYEFYGSKTIPDLAHFRRAGTGNSGQNKTDDRMTELIRKEKPNFPFRAKYFDKEYEDLIHEVANKADQINSTAVSSGKISSWVFKEFHSRDFIKSLSHPIDNEAGFTHLLTILYKEFHEGSGKDSPDNRIKKILNLQKIYDLPIFNDLNNLRNSYEHKETQLPTETKRGALEIIRGLPGLQDLPSKHELQPEEYILIAKTLLKRFNTELMDRLLSYFRTGI
;
A
#
# COMPACT_ATOMS: atom_id res chain seq x y z
N MET A 1 70.45 25.10 31.18
CA MET A 1 70.27 24.23 30.00
C MET A 1 69.08 23.31 30.25
N VAL A 2 67.88 23.72 29.83
CA VAL A 2 66.70 22.86 29.80
C VAL A 2 66.26 22.83 28.34
N LYS A 3 66.26 21.63 27.75
CA LYS A 3 65.82 21.39 26.38
C LYS A 3 64.32 21.63 26.29
N GLU A 4 63.91 22.68 25.57
CA GLU A 4 62.54 22.81 25.09
C GLU A 4 62.28 21.72 24.04
N LYS A 5 61.21 20.95 24.27
CA LYS A 5 60.67 19.99 23.31
C LYS A 5 60.17 20.78 22.10
N GLY A 6 60.66 20.43 20.92
CA GLY A 6 60.22 21.01 19.65
C GLY A 6 58.71 20.86 19.47
N GLN A 7 58.01 21.99 19.35
CA GLN A 7 56.74 22.05 18.66
C GLN A 7 57.06 21.95 17.16
N GLU A 8 56.65 20.86 16.52
CA GLU A 8 56.55 20.80 15.06
C GLU A 8 55.62 21.93 14.62
N VAL A 9 56.15 22.91 13.88
CA VAL A 9 55.34 23.95 13.24
C VAL A 9 54.53 23.23 12.16
N GLU A 10 53.25 23.01 12.42
CA GLU A 10 52.37 22.31 11.50
C GLU A 10 52.21 23.13 10.19
N GLU A 11 52.52 22.51 9.05
CA GLU A 11 52.57 23.17 7.74
C GLU A 11 51.17 23.58 7.23
N ILE A 12 51.07 24.75 6.57
CA ILE A 12 49.83 25.22 5.91
C ILE A 12 49.26 24.12 4.99
N GLY A 13 47.96 23.85 5.11
CA GLY A 13 47.25 22.81 4.38
C GLY A 13 47.24 21.44 5.08
N SER A 14 47.97 21.28 6.19
CA SER A 14 47.89 20.06 7.02
C SER A 14 46.52 19.96 7.70
N VAL A 15 46.08 18.71 7.94
CA VAL A 15 44.80 18.42 8.60
C VAL A 15 45.06 17.75 9.93
N ILE A 16 44.67 18.42 11.01
CA ILE A 16 44.70 17.87 12.37
C ILE A 16 43.51 16.91 12.51
N GLY A 17 43.78 15.70 13.02
CA GLY A 17 42.77 14.66 13.17
C GLY A 17 42.56 13.84 11.90
N LEU A 18 43.60 13.65 11.08
CA LEU A 18 43.55 12.80 9.89
C LEU A 18 44.31 11.48 10.14
N ALA A 19 43.71 10.34 9.78
CA ALA A 19 44.34 9.03 9.95
C ALA A 19 44.31 8.20 8.65
N PRO A 20 45.32 7.36 8.37
CA PRO A 20 45.26 6.39 7.28
C PRO A 20 44.06 5.46 7.46
N PHE A 21 43.34 5.12 6.39
CA PHE A 21 42.13 4.30 6.46
C PHE A 21 42.32 2.94 7.15
N GLY A 22 43.47 2.30 6.93
CA GLY A 22 43.80 1.01 7.55
C GLY A 22 44.30 1.07 8.99
N SER A 23 44.47 2.28 9.57
CA SER A 23 45.09 2.51 10.88
C SER A 23 44.23 2.02 12.05
N LYS A 24 44.84 1.89 13.25
CA LYS A 24 44.11 1.52 14.48
C LYS A 24 43.11 2.61 14.86
N GLU A 25 43.48 3.86 14.62
CA GLU A 25 42.73 5.08 14.88
C GLU A 25 41.44 5.11 14.05
N ALA A 26 41.55 4.95 12.73
CA ALA A 26 40.39 4.90 11.83
C ALA A 26 39.44 3.73 12.16
N ARG A 27 39.99 2.55 12.46
CA ARG A 27 39.18 1.38 12.89
C ARG A 27 38.48 1.60 14.22
N ARG A 28 39.10 2.33 15.16
CA ARG A 28 38.48 2.71 16.43
C ARG A 28 37.35 3.70 16.20
N GLU A 29 37.56 4.69 15.34
CA GLU A 29 36.55 5.67 14.96
C GLU A 29 35.32 5.01 14.33
N LEU A 30 35.53 4.09 13.38
CA LEU A 30 34.47 3.30 12.76
C LEU A 30 33.60 2.59 13.82
N ARG A 31 34.22 1.92 14.80
CA ARG A 31 33.49 1.23 15.88
C ARG A 31 32.73 2.19 16.79
N ASN A 32 33.24 3.41 16.99
CA ASN A 32 32.58 4.42 17.82
C ASN A 32 31.36 4.99 17.09
N ARG A 33 31.51 5.34 15.81
CA ARG A 33 30.46 5.98 14.99
C ARG A 33 29.35 5.02 14.56
N ASP A 34 29.61 3.71 14.54
CA ASP A 34 28.58 2.69 14.25
C ASP A 34 27.68 2.36 15.48
N ARG A 35 28.03 2.86 16.68
CA ARG A 35 27.18 2.77 17.88
C ARG A 35 26.13 3.88 17.88
N LYS A 36 25.02 3.66 18.60
CA LYS A 36 23.98 4.68 18.76
C LYS A 36 24.55 5.90 19.51
N PRO A 37 24.55 7.10 18.91
CA PRO A 37 25.10 8.30 19.54
C PRO A 37 24.08 8.96 20.49
N PRO A 38 24.54 9.89 21.35
CA PRO A 38 23.72 10.59 22.34
C PRO A 38 22.80 11.69 21.77
N SER A 39 23.04 12.21 20.55
CA SER A 39 22.23 13.28 19.96
C SER A 39 21.88 13.02 18.48
N PRO A 40 20.76 13.58 17.98
CA PRO A 40 20.41 13.51 16.56
C PRO A 40 21.47 14.14 15.62
N GLU A 41 22.10 15.24 16.06
CA GLU A 41 23.17 15.89 15.30
C GLU A 41 24.38 14.96 15.11
N GLU A 42 24.82 14.28 16.17
CA GLU A 42 25.91 13.30 16.08
C GLU A 42 25.48 12.06 15.28
N GLU A 43 24.21 11.68 15.31
CA GLU A 43 23.67 10.59 14.47
C GLU A 43 23.81 10.92 12.99
N PHE A 44 23.42 12.13 12.60
CA PHE A 44 23.51 12.59 11.22
C PHE A 44 24.97 12.69 10.74
N GLU A 45 25.85 13.29 11.55
CA GLU A 45 27.28 13.39 11.23
C GLU A 45 27.92 12.00 11.11
N ASN A 46 27.62 11.08 12.05
CA ASN A 46 28.11 9.70 11.99
C ASN A 46 27.62 8.98 10.73
N LYS A 47 26.37 9.20 10.34
CA LYS A 47 25.82 8.63 9.11
C LYS A 47 26.59 9.10 7.88
N VAL A 48 26.89 10.39 7.77
CA VAL A 48 27.73 10.97 6.70
C VAL A 48 29.13 10.35 6.71
N TRP A 49 29.78 10.31 7.87
CA TRP A 49 31.12 9.75 8.02
C TRP A 49 31.17 8.28 7.61
N LEU A 50 30.17 7.47 8.01
CA LEU A 50 30.10 6.04 7.69
C LEU A 50 29.92 5.79 6.18
N VAL A 51 29.18 6.66 5.48
CA VAL A 51 29.08 6.61 4.02
C VAL A 51 30.44 6.89 3.39
N ILE A 52 31.13 7.97 3.80
CA ILE A 52 32.43 8.36 3.23
C ILE A 52 33.51 7.31 3.52
N HIS A 53 33.54 6.78 4.75
CA HIS A 53 34.44 5.69 5.11
C HIS A 53 34.21 4.45 4.24
N SER A 54 32.96 4.17 3.84
CA SER A 54 32.65 3.03 2.96
C SER A 54 33.27 3.12 1.57
N LEU A 55 33.64 4.33 1.13
CA LEU A 55 34.31 4.61 -0.14
C LEU A 55 35.81 4.29 -0.11
N ARG A 56 36.35 3.85 1.03
CA ARG A 56 37.77 3.45 1.19
C ARG A 56 38.77 4.53 0.79
N PRO A 57 38.71 5.72 1.41
CA PRO A 57 39.74 6.74 1.18
C PRO A 57 41.14 6.25 1.58
N GLU A 58 42.18 6.91 1.11
CA GLU A 58 43.56 6.72 1.61
C GLU A 58 43.67 7.18 3.07
N PHE A 59 43.05 8.33 3.38
CA PHE A 59 43.01 8.94 4.71
C PHE A 59 41.61 9.49 5.02
N ILE A 60 41.21 9.47 6.29
CA ILE A 60 39.93 10.01 6.74
C ILE A 60 40.07 10.72 8.09
N SER A 61 39.25 11.73 8.31
CA SER A 61 39.20 12.44 9.59
C SER A 61 38.72 11.53 10.72
N VAL A 62 39.28 11.72 11.91
CA VAL A 62 38.98 11.02 13.15
C VAL A 62 38.84 12.04 14.28
N GLY A 63 37.97 11.75 15.25
CA GLY A 63 37.62 12.72 16.30
C GLY A 63 36.59 13.75 15.83
N LYS A 64 36.46 14.82 16.62
CA LYS A 64 35.53 15.94 16.35
C LYS A 64 36.28 17.13 15.76
N ASP A 65 35.61 17.86 14.87
CA ASP A 65 36.08 19.13 14.31
C ASP A 65 37.49 19.08 13.71
N PRO A 66 37.78 18.20 12.72
CA PRO A 66 39.10 18.16 12.08
C PRO A 66 39.46 19.53 11.50
N LYS A 67 40.69 19.97 11.80
CA LYS A 67 41.15 21.34 11.53
C LYS A 67 42.13 21.37 10.37
N ILE A 68 41.84 22.21 9.39
CA ILE A 68 42.72 22.50 8.26
C ILE A 68 43.49 23.76 8.58
N ILE A 69 44.81 23.66 8.59
CA ILE A 69 45.68 24.77 8.93
C ILE A 69 45.74 25.75 7.76
N LEU A 70 45.22 26.96 7.98
CA LEU A 70 45.22 28.06 7.03
C LEU A 70 45.59 29.37 7.75
N ASP A 71 46.02 30.35 6.96
CA ASP A 71 46.36 31.71 7.41
C ASP A 71 45.25 32.68 6.92
N PRO A 72 44.64 33.52 7.78
CA PRO A 72 44.93 33.79 9.19
C PRO A 72 44.21 32.89 10.20
N LYS A 73 43.24 32.08 9.76
CA LYS A 73 42.42 31.24 10.64
C LYS A 73 42.26 29.84 10.07
N PRO A 74 42.28 28.79 10.92
CA PRO A 74 42.04 27.43 10.47
C PRO A 74 40.60 27.27 9.94
N PHE A 75 40.44 26.36 8.99
CA PHE A 75 39.12 25.96 8.51
C PHE A 75 38.70 24.64 9.18
N ILE A 76 37.47 24.58 9.69
CA ILE A 76 36.92 23.39 10.33
C ILE A 76 35.84 22.81 9.42
N SER A 77 35.89 21.51 9.18
CA SER A 77 34.88 20.73 8.46
C SER A 77 34.50 19.55 9.33
N ASP A 78 33.34 18.92 9.12
CA ASP A 78 32.96 17.75 9.91
C ASP A 78 33.66 16.47 9.44
N VAL A 79 33.73 16.26 8.11
CA VAL A 79 34.44 15.11 7.53
C VAL A 79 35.42 15.57 6.45
N ILE A 80 36.65 15.06 6.55
CA ILE A 80 37.70 15.26 5.55
C ILE A 80 38.20 13.88 5.13
N ALA A 81 38.20 13.60 3.84
CA ALA A 81 38.69 12.34 3.30
C ALA A 81 39.59 12.57 2.08
N ILE A 82 40.65 11.78 1.96
CA ILE A 82 41.63 11.88 0.88
C ILE A 82 41.52 10.63 0.03
N PHE A 83 41.28 10.82 -1.26
CA PHE A 83 41.22 9.77 -2.26
C PHE A 83 42.35 9.92 -3.26
N GLU A 84 42.54 8.92 -4.12
CA GLU A 84 43.57 8.90 -5.15
C GLU A 84 43.57 10.19 -5.99
N GLN A 85 42.40 10.63 -6.44
CA GLN A 85 42.28 11.78 -7.34
C GLN A 85 41.93 13.11 -6.64
N CYS A 86 41.34 13.09 -5.45
CA CYS A 86 40.76 14.28 -4.84
C CYS A 86 40.77 14.29 -3.31
N VAL A 87 40.63 15.50 -2.75
CA VAL A 87 40.28 15.70 -1.34
C VAL A 87 38.78 15.99 -1.26
N LEU A 88 38.08 15.31 -0.35
CA LEU A 88 36.66 15.51 -0.07
C LEU A 88 36.49 16.27 1.25
N LEU A 89 35.80 17.40 1.20
CA LEU A 89 35.40 18.20 2.36
C LEU A 89 33.89 18.11 2.53
N VAL A 90 33.42 17.77 3.73
CA VAL A 90 32.00 17.64 4.01
C VAL A 90 31.66 18.39 5.29
N GLU A 91 30.66 19.27 5.18
CA GLU A 91 29.93 19.81 6.33
C GLU A 91 28.62 19.04 6.47
N ALA A 92 28.28 18.63 7.68
CA ALA A 92 27.11 17.84 7.98
C ALA A 92 26.31 18.47 9.13
N LYS A 93 25.05 18.81 8.88
CA LYS A 93 24.18 19.32 9.93
C LYS A 93 22.74 18.81 9.80
N ASP A 94 22.22 18.28 10.91
CA ASP A 94 20.80 17.94 11.06
C ASP A 94 19.98 19.22 11.31
N THR A 95 19.81 20.04 10.26
CA THR A 95 19.04 21.29 10.36
C THR A 95 18.37 21.67 9.05
N GLU A 96 17.23 22.33 9.16
CA GLU A 96 16.52 23.01 8.06
C GLU A 96 16.62 24.55 8.20
N ALA A 97 17.33 25.01 9.23
CA ALA A 97 17.44 26.43 9.56
C ALA A 97 18.28 27.19 8.52
N GLN A 98 17.67 28.19 7.90
CA GLN A 98 18.33 29.00 6.87
C GLN A 98 19.48 29.86 7.39
N THR A 99 19.48 30.19 8.69
CA THR A 99 20.56 30.92 9.37
C THR A 99 21.86 30.12 9.33
N PHE A 100 21.81 28.83 9.68
CA PHE A 100 22.97 27.94 9.62
C PHE A 100 23.57 27.85 8.21
N ILE A 101 22.72 27.65 7.20
CA ILE A 101 23.16 27.54 5.80
C ILE A 101 23.87 28.83 5.36
N SER A 102 23.31 30.00 5.71
CA SER A 102 23.91 31.31 5.42
C SER A 102 25.26 31.49 6.11
N ASP A 103 25.37 31.12 7.38
CA ASP A 103 26.61 31.24 8.16
C ASP A 103 27.71 30.32 7.59
N TRP A 104 27.34 29.11 7.19
CA TRP A 104 28.26 28.18 6.56
C TRP A 104 28.73 28.66 5.18
N ILE A 105 27.83 29.18 4.34
CA ILE A 105 28.18 29.78 3.05
C ILE A 105 29.23 30.89 3.25
N SER A 106 29.04 31.74 4.27
CA SER A 106 30.00 32.80 4.65
C SER A 106 31.35 32.23 5.10
N LYS A 107 31.36 31.23 5.98
CA LYS A 107 32.57 30.51 6.45
C LYS A 107 33.34 29.88 5.28
N PHE A 108 32.64 29.22 4.36
CA PHE A 108 33.25 28.58 3.20
C PHE A 108 33.85 29.60 2.21
N ARG A 109 33.18 30.75 2.02
CA ARG A 109 33.74 31.87 1.24
C ARG A 109 35.02 32.42 1.85
N GLU A 110 35.05 32.59 3.18
CA GLU A 110 36.26 33.01 3.89
C GLU A 110 37.39 32.00 3.71
N GLY A 111 37.12 30.71 3.91
CA GLY A 111 38.10 29.63 3.68
C GLY A 111 38.66 29.63 2.25
N ARG A 112 37.81 29.83 1.23
CA ARG A 112 38.26 29.95 -0.16
C ARG A 112 39.14 31.18 -0.41
N LYS A 113 38.79 32.34 0.16
CA LYS A 113 39.66 33.53 0.11
C LYS A 113 41.03 33.24 0.71
N ASN A 114 41.07 32.43 1.77
CA ASN A 114 42.29 31.95 2.43
C ASN A 114 42.94 30.74 1.70
N ARG A 115 42.66 30.55 0.41
CA ARG A 115 43.28 29.56 -0.48
C ARG A 115 43.10 28.10 -0.04
N LEU A 116 42.04 27.78 0.72
CA LEU A 116 41.73 26.44 1.24
C LEU A 116 41.95 25.31 0.22
N GLU A 117 41.36 25.44 -0.97
CA GLU A 117 41.46 24.40 -2.00
C GLU A 117 42.88 24.24 -2.56
N GLU A 118 43.61 25.33 -2.73
CA GLU A 118 44.97 25.31 -3.28
C GLU A 118 45.94 24.68 -2.28
N CYS A 119 45.81 25.02 -1.00
CA CYS A 119 46.61 24.45 0.09
C CYS A 119 46.42 22.94 0.19
N LEU A 120 45.18 22.44 0.15
CA LEU A 120 44.89 21.00 0.19
C LEU A 120 45.38 20.25 -1.05
N LYS A 121 45.15 20.79 -2.26
CA LYS A 121 45.64 20.18 -3.51
C LYS A 121 47.16 20.05 -3.49
N LYS A 122 47.85 21.09 -3.04
CA LYS A 122 49.31 21.13 -2.97
C LYS A 122 49.85 20.15 -1.91
N LYS A 123 49.29 20.17 -0.69
CA LYS A 123 49.75 19.33 0.43
C LYS A 123 49.61 17.84 0.15
N TYR A 124 48.51 17.44 -0.48
CA TYR A 124 48.19 16.03 -0.73
C TYR A 124 48.38 15.58 -2.17
N HIS A 125 48.93 16.45 -3.03
CA HIS A 125 49.19 16.18 -4.46
C HIS A 125 47.96 15.69 -5.23
N LYS A 126 46.78 16.30 -4.98
CA LYS A 126 45.50 15.87 -5.59
C LYS A 126 45.06 16.80 -6.71
N LYS A 127 44.32 16.25 -7.69
CA LYS A 127 43.88 16.98 -8.89
C LYS A 127 42.87 18.08 -8.55
N PHE A 128 41.97 17.81 -7.62
CA PHE A 128 40.95 18.77 -7.20
C PHE A 128 40.46 18.52 -5.77
N VAL A 129 39.69 19.47 -5.24
CA VAL A 129 38.91 19.33 -4.00
C VAL A 129 37.45 19.26 -4.40
N GLU A 130 36.68 18.38 -3.77
CA GLU A 130 35.23 18.43 -3.79
C GLU A 130 34.67 18.81 -2.43
N SER A 131 33.57 19.54 -2.43
CA SER A 131 32.93 20.04 -1.21
C SER A 131 31.45 19.69 -1.20
N ILE A 132 30.99 19.12 -0.08
CA ILE A 132 29.61 18.69 0.12
C ILE A 132 29.02 19.43 1.32
N LEU A 133 27.80 19.94 1.16
CA LEU A 133 26.91 20.29 2.25
C LEU A 133 25.89 19.15 2.42
N ALA A 134 26.00 18.41 3.52
CA ALA A 134 25.04 17.42 3.94
C ALA A 134 24.02 18.04 4.91
N THR A 135 22.74 17.99 4.55
CA THR A 135 21.62 18.57 5.33
C THR A 135 20.52 17.54 5.57
N LYS A 136 19.57 17.82 6.47
CA LYS A 136 18.43 16.93 6.71
C LYS A 136 17.55 16.79 5.47
N ASP A 137 17.12 17.92 4.89
CA ASP A 137 16.30 17.95 3.69
C ASP A 137 16.77 19.07 2.75
N SER A 138 17.18 18.70 1.54
CA SER A 138 17.61 19.64 0.52
C SER A 138 16.48 20.51 -0.03
N ASN A 139 15.21 20.09 0.09
CA ASN A 139 14.05 20.88 -0.33
C ASN A 139 13.75 22.05 0.60
N SER A 140 14.18 21.96 1.86
CA SER A 140 14.05 23.06 2.83
C SER A 140 14.94 24.27 2.49
N ILE A 141 15.96 24.10 1.64
CA ILE A 141 16.93 25.15 1.29
C ILE A 141 16.30 26.16 0.33
N LEU A 142 16.32 27.45 0.71
CA LEU A 142 15.86 28.54 -0.14
C LEU A 142 16.60 28.56 -1.49
N LYS A 143 15.86 28.84 -2.58
CA LYS A 143 16.41 28.90 -3.95
C LYS A 143 17.67 29.77 -4.06
N ARG A 144 17.67 30.96 -3.43
CA ARG A 144 18.85 31.85 -3.38
C ARG A 144 20.11 31.16 -2.82
N HIS A 145 19.97 30.36 -1.76
CA HIS A 145 21.10 29.65 -1.16
C HIS A 145 21.54 28.48 -2.03
N LYS A 146 20.59 27.75 -2.66
CA LYS A 146 20.91 26.71 -3.65
C LYS A 146 21.74 27.29 -4.81
N ASP A 147 21.34 28.45 -5.32
CA ASP A 147 22.06 29.14 -6.40
C ASP A 147 23.48 29.53 -5.97
N GLU A 148 23.65 30.10 -4.76
CA GLU A 148 24.97 30.45 -4.20
C GLU A 148 25.87 29.22 -4.01
N ILE A 149 25.33 28.14 -3.44
CA ILE A 149 26.02 26.86 -3.26
C ILE A 149 26.47 26.30 -4.61
N HIS A 150 25.59 26.35 -5.62
CA HIS A 150 25.88 25.88 -6.97
C HIS A 150 26.98 26.71 -7.66
N GLN A 151 26.92 28.04 -7.56
CA GLN A 151 27.98 28.93 -8.08
C GLN A 151 29.33 28.65 -7.42
N MET A 152 29.31 28.31 -6.14
CA MET A 152 30.50 27.86 -5.42
C MET A 152 30.89 26.42 -5.73
N ARG A 153 30.23 25.71 -6.66
CA ARG A 153 30.54 24.32 -7.02
C ARG A 153 30.51 23.36 -5.83
N ILE A 154 29.67 23.64 -4.84
CA ILE A 154 29.43 22.77 -3.69
C ILE A 154 28.28 21.83 -4.05
N LYS A 155 28.40 20.56 -3.69
CA LYS A 155 27.34 19.56 -3.86
C LYS A 155 26.45 19.52 -2.63
N ILE A 156 25.15 19.31 -2.84
CA ILE A 156 24.19 19.11 -1.76
C ILE A 156 23.91 17.62 -1.66
N MET A 157 23.88 17.12 -0.44
CA MET A 157 23.45 15.77 -0.11
C MET A 157 22.44 15.86 1.04
N ASP A 158 21.42 15.01 1.05
CA ASP A 158 20.46 15.00 2.15
C ASP A 158 20.27 13.64 2.81
N ASP A 159 19.38 13.57 3.81
CA ASP A 159 19.19 12.34 4.58
C ASP A 159 18.73 11.16 3.70
N ARG A 160 18.04 11.45 2.60
CA ARG A 160 17.55 10.46 1.63
C ARG A 160 18.71 9.85 0.86
N ASP A 161 19.61 10.69 0.34
CA ASP A 161 20.85 10.24 -0.31
C ASP A 161 21.68 9.36 0.64
N LEU A 162 21.82 9.78 1.90
CA LEU A 162 22.56 9.05 2.91
C LEU A 162 21.92 7.70 3.24
N ASN A 163 20.59 7.64 3.39
CA ASN A 163 19.85 6.40 3.61
C ASN A 163 20.04 5.44 2.44
N TYR A 164 19.98 5.95 1.21
CA TYR A 164 20.21 5.16 0.01
C TYR A 164 21.61 4.55 -0.02
N TYR A 165 22.65 5.35 0.15
CA TYR A 165 24.03 4.85 0.19
C TYR A 165 24.23 3.82 1.31
N ARG A 166 23.70 4.07 2.51
CA ARG A 166 23.78 3.11 3.64
C ARG A 166 23.04 1.81 3.34
N SER A 167 21.89 1.86 2.67
CA SER A 167 21.14 0.67 2.30
C SER A 167 21.93 -0.23 1.34
N ILE A 168 22.59 0.37 0.35
CA ILE A 168 23.42 -0.36 -0.62
C ILE A 168 24.70 -0.85 0.06
N GLN A 169 25.30 -0.05 0.93
CA GLN A 169 26.47 -0.45 1.71
C GLN A 169 26.16 -1.71 2.52
N ARG A 170 25.03 -1.74 3.24
CA ARG A 170 24.60 -2.90 4.03
C ARG A 170 24.34 -4.13 3.14
N ALA A 171 23.84 -3.93 1.92
CA ALA A 171 23.56 -5.03 1.00
C ALA A 171 24.82 -5.56 0.27
N THR A 172 25.71 -4.67 -0.17
CA THR A 172 26.81 -4.97 -1.09
C THR A 172 28.19 -5.01 -0.43
N GLY A 173 28.37 -4.37 0.74
CA GLY A 173 29.64 -4.29 1.45
C GLY A 173 30.72 -3.39 0.82
N ILE A 174 30.74 -3.21 -0.52
CA ILE A 174 31.84 -2.52 -1.25
C ILE A 174 31.33 -1.64 -2.42
N GLY A 175 30.03 -1.68 -2.76
CA GLY A 175 29.54 -1.20 -4.06
C GLY A 175 28.98 0.23 -4.18
N VAL A 176 29.25 1.16 -3.26
CA VAL A 176 28.60 2.50 -3.27
C VAL A 176 29.38 3.54 -4.09
N GLU A 177 30.66 3.26 -4.37
CA GLU A 177 31.61 4.25 -4.88
C GLU A 177 31.19 4.88 -6.22
N HIS A 178 30.77 4.07 -7.19
CA HIS A 178 30.32 4.56 -8.49
C HIS A 178 29.06 5.42 -8.41
N LEU A 179 28.11 5.09 -7.50
CA LEU A 179 26.90 5.87 -7.29
C LEU A 179 27.23 7.21 -6.62
N PHE A 180 28.03 7.15 -5.56
CA PHE A 180 28.43 8.31 -4.80
C PHE A 180 29.17 9.31 -5.67
N TRP A 181 30.26 8.89 -6.31
CA TRP A 181 31.00 9.77 -7.20
C TRP A 181 30.23 10.13 -8.45
N GLY A 182 29.35 9.26 -8.92
CA GLY A 182 28.45 9.59 -10.03
C GLY A 182 27.51 10.75 -9.71
N ARG A 183 27.17 10.98 -8.44
CA ARG A 183 26.39 12.16 -8.01
C ARG A 183 27.30 13.33 -7.62
N ILE A 184 28.35 13.06 -6.85
CA ILE A 184 29.20 14.07 -6.21
C ILE A 184 30.28 14.60 -7.15
N ALA A 185 31.02 13.72 -7.81
CA ALA A 185 32.16 14.09 -8.64
C ALA A 185 32.23 13.25 -9.92
N PRO A 186 31.31 13.45 -10.89
CA PRO A 186 31.24 12.64 -12.10
C PRO A 186 32.57 12.52 -12.83
N LYS A 187 33.37 13.60 -12.84
CA LYS A 187 34.73 13.67 -13.41
C LYS A 187 35.72 12.59 -12.95
N ILE A 188 35.52 12.00 -11.76
CA ILE A 188 36.35 10.87 -11.27
C ILE A 188 36.15 9.65 -12.16
N PHE A 189 34.94 9.48 -12.65
CA PHE A 189 34.58 8.50 -13.65
C PHE A 189 34.62 9.20 -15.01
N SER A 190 35.71 9.02 -15.75
CA SER A 190 35.76 9.30 -17.19
C SER A 190 35.68 7.98 -17.97
N PRO A 191 34.54 7.27 -17.92
CA PRO A 191 34.36 6.03 -18.65
C PRO A 191 34.48 6.30 -20.14
N GLU A 192 35.20 5.43 -20.83
CA GLU A 192 35.40 5.48 -22.27
C GLU A 192 34.05 5.58 -22.98
N ASN A 193 34.00 6.40 -24.03
CA ASN A 193 32.79 6.64 -24.81
C ASN A 193 32.98 6.14 -26.24
N GLU A 194 33.56 4.94 -26.34
CA GLU A 194 33.74 4.27 -27.61
C GLU A 194 32.38 3.80 -28.16
N PRO A 195 32.18 3.85 -29.49
CA PRO A 195 30.97 3.32 -30.11
C PRO A 195 30.88 1.79 -29.92
N ILE A 196 29.79 1.32 -29.33
CA ILE A 196 29.56 -0.11 -29.08
C ILE A 196 28.67 -0.67 -30.20
N PRO A 197 29.04 -1.78 -30.87
CA PRO A 197 28.17 -2.43 -31.85
C PRO A 197 26.79 -2.77 -31.26
N ALA A 198 25.74 -2.38 -31.97
CA ALA A 198 24.37 -2.46 -31.44
C ALA A 198 23.31 -2.69 -32.54
N LEU A 199 22.17 -3.23 -32.12
CA LEU A 199 20.93 -3.28 -32.89
C LEU A 199 19.96 -2.23 -32.34
N CYS A 200 19.39 -1.40 -33.20
CA CYS A 200 18.27 -0.54 -32.86
C CYS A 200 16.96 -1.18 -33.34
N ILE A 201 16.00 -1.33 -32.44
CA ILE A 201 14.64 -1.79 -32.73
C ILE A 201 13.68 -0.60 -32.60
N ARG A 202 12.96 -0.28 -33.68
CA ARG A 202 11.91 0.75 -33.69
C ARG A 202 10.56 0.15 -33.28
N LEU A 203 10.11 0.44 -32.07
CA LEU A 203 8.87 -0.11 -31.47
C LEU A 203 7.61 0.73 -31.76
N GLY A 204 7.63 1.60 -32.77
CA GLY A 204 6.53 2.50 -33.14
C GLY A 204 7.00 3.87 -33.62
N LYS A 205 6.10 4.89 -33.67
CA LYS A 205 6.38 6.19 -34.32
C LYS A 205 7.57 6.98 -33.72
N LYS A 206 8.00 6.72 -32.48
CA LYS A 206 9.14 7.39 -31.80
C LYS A 206 9.82 6.56 -30.68
N LYS A 207 9.64 5.24 -30.64
CA LYS A 207 10.20 4.39 -29.57
C LYS A 207 11.36 3.56 -30.12
N GLU A 208 12.52 3.68 -29.50
CA GLU A 208 13.74 2.96 -29.90
C GLU A 208 14.31 2.20 -28.70
N ALA A 209 14.65 0.95 -28.93
CA ALA A 209 15.41 0.12 -28.00
C ALA A 209 16.73 -0.31 -28.65
N TYR A 210 17.81 -0.23 -27.89
CA TYR A 210 19.15 -0.61 -28.33
C TYR A 210 19.56 -1.90 -27.64
N ILE A 211 19.94 -2.91 -28.42
CA ILE A 211 20.48 -4.18 -27.93
C ILE A 211 21.97 -4.20 -28.21
N PHE A 212 22.78 -4.37 -27.17
CA PHE A 212 24.24 -4.40 -27.27
C PHE A 212 24.84 -5.21 -26.13
N ALA A 213 26.14 -5.51 -26.23
CA ALA A 213 26.92 -6.09 -25.14
C ALA A 213 27.94 -5.08 -24.65
N ALA A 214 28.10 -4.96 -23.33
CA ALA A 214 29.02 -4.00 -22.72
C ALA A 214 29.66 -4.59 -21.45
N ASN A 215 30.78 -4.03 -21.02
CA ASN A 215 31.36 -4.37 -19.73
C ASN A 215 30.38 -3.94 -18.62
N PRO A 216 30.12 -4.80 -17.60
CA PRO A 216 29.22 -4.45 -16.52
C PRO A 216 29.64 -3.19 -15.76
N ARG A 217 30.94 -2.86 -15.70
CA ARG A 217 31.45 -1.64 -15.06
C ARG A 217 30.99 -0.37 -15.78
N ASP A 218 30.94 -0.39 -17.11
CA ASP A 218 30.50 0.76 -17.93
C ASP A 218 29.00 1.03 -17.77
N ILE A 219 28.22 -0.03 -17.58
CA ILE A 219 26.80 0.08 -17.28
C ILE A 219 26.61 0.55 -15.84
N LEU A 220 27.30 -0.08 -14.89
CA LEU A 220 27.20 0.21 -13.47
C LEU A 220 27.54 1.68 -13.16
N CYS A 221 28.61 2.24 -13.74
CA CYS A 221 29.02 3.63 -13.47
C CYS A 221 28.06 4.68 -14.05
N ARG A 222 27.28 4.33 -15.08
CA ARG A 222 26.27 5.20 -15.70
C ARG A 222 24.87 4.96 -15.14
N SER A 223 24.68 3.85 -14.43
CA SER A 223 23.38 3.44 -13.93
C SER A 223 23.06 4.03 -12.57
N PHE A 224 21.79 4.28 -12.34
CA PHE A 224 21.24 4.53 -11.01
C PHE A 224 20.01 3.67 -10.79
N ILE A 225 19.73 3.38 -9.51
CA ILE A 225 18.47 2.80 -9.10
C ILE A 225 17.56 3.93 -8.66
N SER A 226 16.45 4.11 -9.38
CA SER A 226 15.43 5.06 -8.97
C SER A 226 14.73 4.55 -7.70
N HIS A 227 14.89 5.27 -6.60
CA HIS A 227 14.10 5.09 -5.36
C HIS A 227 13.10 6.24 -5.26
N ARG A 228 11.86 5.94 -4.86
CA ARG A 228 10.72 6.87 -4.85
C ARG A 228 11.00 8.20 -4.13
N GLU A 229 11.97 8.22 -3.21
CA GLU A 229 12.29 9.37 -2.38
C GLU A 229 13.50 10.21 -2.87
N LEU A 230 14.35 9.69 -3.77
CA LEU A 230 15.65 10.32 -4.09
C LEU A 230 15.62 11.40 -5.17
N HIS A 231 14.49 11.61 -5.85
CA HIS A 231 14.41 12.50 -7.00
C HIS A 231 13.53 13.72 -6.74
N GLU A 232 14.04 14.89 -7.12
CA GLU A 232 13.27 16.13 -7.16
C GLU A 232 12.08 15.95 -8.13
N PRO A 233 10.86 16.42 -7.77
CA PRO A 233 9.68 16.34 -8.63
C PRO A 233 9.87 16.97 -10.02
N GLU A 234 10.83 17.90 -10.18
CA GLU A 234 11.08 18.63 -11.43
C GLU A 234 11.68 17.76 -12.55
N GLU A 235 12.26 16.59 -12.26
CA GLU A 235 12.96 15.77 -13.25
C GLU A 235 12.14 14.58 -13.81
N GLY A 236 10.90 14.37 -13.34
CA GLY A 236 9.96 13.38 -13.91
C GLY A 236 10.39 11.91 -13.83
N VAL A 237 11.42 11.58 -13.05
CA VAL A 237 11.90 10.20 -12.85
C VAL A 237 11.55 9.72 -11.45
N ILE A 238 10.54 8.85 -11.34
CA ILE A 238 10.06 8.27 -10.08
C ILE A 238 10.62 6.86 -9.91
N GLY A 239 10.89 6.45 -8.68
CA GLY A 239 11.59 5.21 -8.34
C GLY A 239 10.73 4.10 -7.77
N TYR A 240 10.98 2.86 -8.20
CA TYR A 240 10.06 1.73 -8.06
C TYR A 240 10.75 0.36 -7.88
N GLN A 241 12.06 0.32 -7.65
CA GLN A 241 12.82 -0.94 -7.62
C GLN A 241 12.87 -1.64 -6.25
N ARG A 242 13.24 -2.93 -6.24
CA ARG A 242 13.31 -3.77 -5.03
C ARG A 242 14.55 -3.41 -4.20
N MET A 243 14.46 -3.48 -2.88
CA MET A 243 15.66 -3.39 -2.03
C MET A 243 16.68 -4.48 -2.40
N LEU A 244 17.95 -4.13 -2.49
CA LEU A 244 19.03 -5.08 -2.74
C LEU A 244 19.15 -6.07 -1.58
N GLN A 245 19.20 -7.37 -1.88
CA GLN A 245 19.26 -8.42 -0.87
C GLN A 245 20.69 -8.97 -0.75
N PRO A 246 21.37 -8.83 0.40
CA PRO A 246 22.76 -9.26 0.56
C PRO A 246 22.98 -10.75 0.23
N LYS A 247 22.08 -11.63 0.69
CA LYS A 247 22.15 -13.08 0.41
C LYS A 247 22.10 -13.39 -1.09
N LYS A 248 21.23 -12.70 -1.84
CA LYS A 248 21.09 -12.88 -3.29
C LYS A 248 22.31 -12.35 -4.04
N LEU A 249 22.83 -11.20 -3.62
CA LEU A 249 24.06 -10.62 -4.19
C LEU A 249 25.27 -11.53 -4.00
N ASN A 250 25.45 -12.14 -2.82
CA ASN A 250 26.55 -13.08 -2.58
C ASN A 250 26.46 -14.32 -3.49
N LYS A 251 25.25 -14.88 -3.67
CA LYS A 251 25.05 -16.00 -4.59
C LYS A 251 25.37 -15.64 -6.04
N ILE A 252 24.96 -14.44 -6.47
CA ILE A 252 25.26 -13.94 -7.81
C ILE A 252 26.76 -13.69 -7.99
N ALA A 253 27.42 -13.11 -6.99
CA ALA A 253 28.86 -12.88 -7.02
C ALA A 253 29.62 -14.21 -7.15
N GLN A 254 29.26 -15.22 -6.36
CA GLN A 254 29.84 -16.56 -6.49
C GLN A 254 29.63 -17.13 -7.90
N PHE A 255 28.39 -17.07 -8.41
CA PHE A 255 28.07 -17.54 -9.75
C PHE A 255 28.94 -16.90 -10.84
N ILE A 256 29.18 -15.58 -10.76
CA ILE A 256 30.06 -14.85 -11.68
C ILE A 256 31.53 -15.27 -11.49
N SER A 257 32.00 -15.37 -10.24
CA SER A 257 33.38 -15.81 -9.92
C SER A 257 33.67 -17.23 -10.38
N ASP A 258 32.66 -18.10 -10.47
CA ASP A 258 32.76 -19.44 -11.02
C ASP A 258 32.87 -19.45 -12.57
N GLY A 259 32.96 -18.28 -13.21
CA GLY A 259 33.12 -18.11 -14.66
C GLY A 259 31.81 -18.12 -15.45
N ASN A 260 30.65 -18.11 -14.77
CA ASN A 260 29.35 -18.17 -15.45
C ASN A 260 28.86 -16.79 -15.88
N ASN A 261 27.96 -16.79 -16.87
CA ASN A 261 27.32 -15.60 -17.41
C ASN A 261 25.79 -15.69 -17.39
N PHE A 262 25.13 -14.56 -17.16
CA PHE A 262 23.67 -14.50 -17.23
C PHE A 262 23.23 -14.38 -18.70
N PRO A 263 22.37 -15.29 -19.20
CA PRO A 263 21.91 -15.24 -20.59
C PRO A 263 20.85 -14.15 -20.84
N THR A 264 20.24 -13.62 -19.77
CA THR A 264 19.19 -12.59 -19.84
C THR A 264 19.78 -11.19 -19.76
N PRO A 265 19.32 -10.23 -20.58
CA PRO A 265 19.86 -8.89 -20.58
C PRO A 265 19.54 -8.11 -19.30
N ILE A 266 20.35 -7.08 -19.04
CA ILE A 266 20.03 -5.98 -18.14
C ILE A 266 19.18 -4.97 -18.92
N VAL A 267 18.09 -4.49 -18.33
CA VAL A 267 17.20 -3.52 -18.98
C VAL A 267 17.39 -2.15 -18.35
N VAL A 268 17.68 -1.15 -19.17
CA VAL A 268 17.95 0.23 -18.76
C VAL A 268 17.15 1.23 -19.61
N ALA A 269 16.91 2.42 -19.09
CA ALA A 269 16.35 3.54 -19.84
C ALA A 269 17.25 4.77 -19.74
N PHE A 270 17.50 5.45 -20.86
CA PHE A 270 18.25 6.70 -20.86
C PHE A 270 17.37 7.85 -20.36
N ARG A 271 17.91 8.66 -19.44
CA ARG A 271 17.17 9.73 -18.77
C ARG A 271 16.85 10.89 -19.71
N LYS A 272 17.84 11.34 -20.49
CA LYS A 272 17.70 12.41 -21.47
C LYS A 272 17.44 11.79 -22.85
N ALA A 273 16.61 12.45 -23.67
CA ALA A 273 16.51 12.09 -25.08
C ALA A 273 17.79 12.53 -25.78
N GLY A 274 18.34 11.67 -26.63
CA GLY A 274 19.57 11.98 -27.34
C GLY A 274 19.75 11.10 -28.56
N LYS A 275 20.68 11.51 -29.43
CA LYS A 275 21.16 10.70 -30.54
C LYS A 275 22.24 9.75 -30.02
N TYR A 276 21.79 8.68 -29.37
CA TYR A 276 22.69 7.66 -28.83
C TYR A 276 23.07 6.58 -29.83
N PHE A 277 22.45 6.54 -31.01
CA PHE A 277 22.68 5.50 -32.00
C PHE A 277 23.13 6.09 -33.34
N GLN A 278 24.14 5.47 -33.93
CA GLN A 278 24.69 5.80 -35.24
C GLN A 278 24.60 4.57 -36.15
N GLN A 279 23.79 4.68 -37.20
CA GLN A 279 23.59 3.61 -38.18
C GLN A 279 24.83 3.40 -39.06
N THR A 280 25.20 2.15 -39.31
CA THR A 280 26.40 1.79 -40.09
C THR A 280 26.12 1.68 -41.60
N VAL A 281 24.88 1.38 -42.01
CA VAL A 281 24.51 1.16 -43.42
C VAL A 281 23.57 2.28 -43.91
N LYS A 282 23.81 2.89 -45.08
CA LYS A 282 22.85 3.84 -45.68
C LYS A 282 21.54 3.10 -46.02
N GLU A 283 20.39 3.70 -45.70
CA GLU A 283 19.03 3.11 -45.90
C GLU A 283 18.78 2.53 -47.31
N GLN A 284 19.54 2.95 -48.31
CA GLN A 284 19.40 2.55 -49.71
C GLN A 284 19.87 1.10 -50.03
N GLN A 285 20.50 0.39 -49.08
CA GLN A 285 20.96 -1.00 -49.29
C GLN A 285 20.14 -2.07 -48.53
N ILE A 286 19.08 -1.66 -47.81
CA ILE A 286 18.19 -2.62 -47.13
C ILE A 286 17.23 -3.18 -48.18
N GLN A 287 17.44 -4.44 -48.59
CA GLN A 287 16.55 -5.12 -49.54
C GLN A 287 15.09 -5.04 -49.05
N GLN A 288 14.17 -4.78 -49.97
CA GLN A 288 12.74 -4.73 -49.68
C GLN A 288 12.26 -6.13 -49.25
N GLY A 289 12.22 -6.35 -47.94
CA GLY A 289 11.75 -7.59 -47.31
C GLY A 289 11.99 -7.57 -45.80
N ASP A 290 10.97 -7.16 -45.05
CA ASP A 290 10.77 -7.36 -43.59
C ASP A 290 11.68 -6.70 -42.53
N HIS A 291 12.71 -5.92 -42.88
CA HIS A 291 13.63 -5.33 -41.88
C HIS A 291 13.58 -3.78 -41.76
N LYS A 292 12.42 -3.13 -41.91
CA LYS A 292 12.32 -1.66 -41.63
C LYS A 292 12.41 -1.31 -40.14
N THR A 293 12.28 -2.31 -39.26
CA THR A 293 12.15 -2.16 -37.81
C THR A 293 13.48 -2.36 -37.07
N ILE A 294 14.45 -3.07 -37.67
CA ILE A 294 15.74 -3.43 -37.05
C ILE A 294 16.86 -2.76 -37.84
N ILE A 295 17.73 -2.03 -37.14
CA ILE A 295 18.81 -1.23 -37.74
C ILE A 295 20.13 -1.59 -37.09
N PHE A 296 21.15 -1.88 -37.90
CA PHE A 296 22.51 -2.16 -37.44
C PHE A 296 23.32 -0.87 -37.32
N GLY A 297 24.05 -0.74 -36.23
CA GLY A 297 24.81 0.48 -35.95
C GLY A 297 25.68 0.37 -34.72
N HIS A 298 26.04 1.52 -34.17
CA HIS A 298 26.77 1.64 -32.93
C HIS A 298 25.99 2.52 -31.95
N VAL A 299 25.90 2.08 -30.70
CA VAL A 299 25.39 2.88 -29.60
C VAL A 299 26.55 3.60 -28.91
N ARG A 300 26.36 4.87 -28.57
CA ARG A 300 27.25 5.62 -27.67
C ARG A 300 26.53 5.80 -26.35
N LEU A 301 27.13 5.32 -25.28
CA LEU A 301 26.56 5.47 -23.96
C LEU A 301 26.63 6.94 -23.52
N PRO A 302 25.67 7.44 -22.74
CA PRO A 302 25.78 8.79 -22.22
C PRO A 302 27.02 8.92 -21.33
N SER A 303 27.80 9.99 -21.50
CA SER A 303 29.05 10.19 -20.77
C SER A 303 28.84 10.53 -19.29
N GLU A 304 27.68 11.08 -18.95
CA GLU A 304 27.30 11.46 -17.59
C GLU A 304 26.97 10.23 -16.73
N THR A 305 27.40 10.24 -15.48
CA THR A 305 26.99 9.26 -14.46
C THR A 305 25.53 9.48 -14.06
N GLY A 306 24.81 8.41 -13.68
CA GLY A 306 23.38 8.50 -13.35
C GLY A 306 22.47 8.84 -14.54
N SER A 307 22.95 8.66 -15.77
CA SER A 307 22.19 8.91 -16.99
C SER A 307 21.32 7.73 -17.43
N MET A 308 21.54 6.54 -16.86
CA MET A 308 20.86 5.29 -17.20
C MET A 308 20.04 4.81 -15.99
N GLN A 309 18.72 4.80 -16.11
CA GLN A 309 17.86 4.24 -15.09
C GLN A 309 17.83 2.72 -15.24
N LEU A 310 18.13 2.00 -14.18
CA LEU A 310 18.05 0.54 -14.16
C LEU A 310 16.59 0.10 -14.01
N ILE A 311 16.06 -0.64 -15.00
CA ILE A 311 14.68 -1.13 -15.03
C ILE A 311 14.62 -2.55 -14.49
N ASP A 312 15.41 -3.47 -15.04
CA ASP A 312 15.52 -4.86 -14.61
C ASP A 312 16.98 -5.32 -14.52
N GLY A 313 17.23 -6.31 -13.66
CA GLY A 313 18.54 -6.92 -13.51
C GLY A 313 19.41 -6.28 -12.42
N GLN A 314 18.83 -5.48 -11.53
CA GLN A 314 19.57 -4.81 -10.44
C GLN A 314 20.46 -5.74 -9.60
N HIS A 315 19.97 -6.89 -9.12
CA HIS A 315 20.82 -7.80 -8.33
C HIS A 315 21.94 -8.42 -9.18
N ARG A 316 21.72 -8.61 -10.49
CA ARG A 316 22.75 -9.11 -11.42
C ARG A 316 23.84 -8.07 -11.61
N LEU A 317 23.45 -6.84 -11.96
CA LEU A 317 24.40 -5.74 -12.18
C LEU A 317 25.18 -5.39 -10.89
N PHE A 318 24.50 -5.29 -9.75
CA PHE A 318 25.16 -5.02 -8.47
C PHE A 318 25.96 -6.21 -7.94
N GLY A 319 25.74 -7.43 -8.44
CA GLY A 319 26.59 -8.58 -8.13
C GLY A 319 28.05 -8.34 -8.53
N TYR A 320 28.27 -7.59 -9.62
CA TYR A 320 29.61 -7.23 -10.09
C TYR A 320 30.37 -6.29 -9.14
N THR A 321 29.71 -5.69 -8.14
CA THR A 321 30.41 -4.92 -7.09
C THR A 321 31.17 -5.79 -6.09
N LYS A 322 30.95 -7.11 -6.12
CA LYS A 322 31.53 -8.10 -5.19
C LYS A 322 32.53 -9.04 -5.85
N VAL A 323 32.81 -8.85 -7.13
CA VAL A 323 33.76 -9.66 -7.90
C VAL A 323 34.89 -8.77 -8.37
N GLU A 324 36.06 -9.34 -8.62
CA GLU A 324 37.18 -8.60 -9.19
C GLU A 324 36.83 -8.13 -10.61
N TYR A 325 37.34 -6.94 -10.97
CA TYR A 325 37.11 -6.39 -12.29
C TYR A 325 37.75 -7.26 -13.36
N ASN A 326 36.95 -7.63 -14.36
CA ASN A 326 37.41 -8.33 -15.55
C ASN A 326 37.02 -7.51 -16.79
N GLU A 327 38.02 -7.02 -17.51
CA GLU A 327 37.85 -6.19 -18.71
C GLU A 327 37.19 -6.96 -19.86
N ASN A 328 37.42 -8.26 -19.96
CA ASN A 328 36.92 -9.12 -21.04
C ASN A 328 35.48 -9.63 -20.78
N HIS A 329 34.93 -9.34 -19.60
CA HIS A 329 33.60 -9.82 -19.23
C HIS A 329 32.52 -8.89 -19.77
N ILE A 330 31.57 -9.44 -20.53
CA ILE A 330 30.50 -8.68 -21.17
C ILE A 330 29.13 -9.18 -20.74
N ILE A 331 28.19 -8.25 -20.58
CA ILE A 331 26.78 -8.53 -20.31
C ILE A 331 25.91 -8.02 -21.45
N GLN A 332 24.78 -8.69 -21.67
CA GLN A 332 23.77 -8.22 -22.61
C GLN A 332 22.97 -7.08 -21.99
N VAL A 333 22.70 -6.03 -22.78
CA VAL A 333 21.97 -4.84 -22.35
C VAL A 333 20.90 -4.49 -23.37
N VAL A 334 19.69 -4.18 -22.88
CA VAL A 334 18.62 -3.54 -23.64
C VAL A 334 18.42 -2.15 -23.07
N ALA A 335 18.72 -1.12 -23.86
CA ALA A 335 18.57 0.28 -23.46
C ALA A 335 17.46 1.00 -24.23
N TYR A 336 16.51 1.61 -23.53
CA TYR A 336 15.46 2.41 -24.14
C TYR A 336 15.89 3.88 -24.27
N ASN A 337 15.69 4.48 -25.44
CA ASN A 337 15.92 5.91 -25.66
C ASN A 337 14.75 6.73 -25.08
N ARG A 338 14.94 7.35 -23.90
CA ARG A 338 13.97 8.14 -23.14
C ARG A 338 12.52 7.63 -23.18
N LEU A 339 12.11 6.99 -22.10
CA LEU A 339 10.72 6.59 -21.88
C LEU A 339 9.88 7.81 -21.47
N VAL A 340 9.05 8.34 -22.37
CA VAL A 340 7.99 9.31 -22.03
C VAL A 340 6.67 8.58 -21.73
N ASP A 341 6.40 7.47 -22.44
CA ASP A 341 5.28 6.54 -22.23
C ASP A 341 5.54 5.26 -23.09
N PRO A 342 5.59 4.01 -22.57
CA PRO A 342 5.35 3.61 -21.18
C PRO A 342 6.37 4.25 -20.25
N SER A 343 5.93 4.67 -19.06
CA SER A 343 6.84 5.16 -18.03
C SER A 343 7.84 4.04 -17.65
N PRO A 344 9.03 4.38 -17.15
CA PRO A 344 9.95 3.39 -16.60
C PRO A 344 9.28 2.44 -15.57
N ALA A 345 8.30 2.94 -14.81
CA ALA A 345 7.49 2.16 -13.87
C ALA A 345 6.58 1.14 -14.57
N ASN A 346 5.91 1.52 -15.67
CA ASN A 346 5.10 0.61 -16.48
C ASN A 346 5.96 -0.53 -17.03
N LEU A 347 7.13 -0.22 -17.60
CA LEU A 347 8.04 -1.24 -18.13
C LEU A 347 8.53 -2.19 -17.03
N PHE A 348 8.80 -1.70 -15.82
CA PHE A 348 9.16 -2.55 -14.68
C PHE A 348 8.03 -3.50 -14.27
N VAL A 349 6.79 -3.00 -14.21
CA VAL A 349 5.62 -3.82 -13.91
C VAL A 349 5.40 -4.85 -15.00
N GLU A 350 5.41 -4.46 -16.27
CA GLU A 350 5.26 -5.37 -17.42
C GLU A 350 6.30 -6.50 -17.42
N ILE A 351 7.58 -6.18 -17.26
CA ILE A 351 8.66 -7.18 -17.21
C ILE A 351 8.44 -8.18 -16.06
N ASN A 352 8.01 -7.69 -14.90
CA ASN A 352 7.84 -8.55 -13.72
C ASN A 352 6.49 -9.27 -13.68
N HIS A 353 5.45 -8.77 -14.37
CA HIS A 353 4.11 -9.35 -14.39
C HIS A 353 4.14 -10.82 -14.83
N GLU A 354 4.95 -11.14 -15.85
CA GLU A 354 5.08 -12.49 -16.42
C GLU A 354 6.16 -13.37 -15.76
N GLN A 355 7.09 -12.80 -14.97
CA GLN A 355 8.25 -13.56 -14.44
C GLN A 355 8.31 -13.72 -12.92
N THR A 356 7.63 -12.89 -12.11
CA THR A 356 7.24 -13.13 -10.71
C THR A 356 6.35 -11.94 -10.32
N PRO A 357 5.04 -12.14 -10.03
CA PRO A 357 4.12 -11.04 -9.84
C PRO A 357 4.63 -10.00 -8.84
N VAL A 358 4.55 -8.72 -9.21
CA VAL A 358 4.85 -7.61 -8.30
C VAL A 358 3.89 -7.70 -7.12
N LYS A 359 4.43 -7.70 -5.89
CA LYS A 359 3.60 -7.76 -4.67
C LYS A 359 2.55 -6.65 -4.73
N SER A 360 1.29 -6.98 -4.41
CA SER A 360 0.19 -6.03 -4.52
C SER A 360 0.40 -4.74 -3.70
N ASN A 361 1.09 -4.82 -2.55
CA ASN A 361 1.50 -3.64 -1.78
C ASN A 361 2.36 -2.68 -2.60
N LEU A 362 3.37 -3.20 -3.29
CA LEU A 362 4.22 -2.39 -4.17
C LEU A 362 3.43 -1.85 -5.36
N LEU A 363 2.49 -2.62 -5.94
CA LEU A 363 1.65 -2.09 -7.03
C LEU A 363 0.83 -0.86 -6.62
N TRP A 364 0.23 -0.88 -5.42
CA TRP A 364 -0.49 0.28 -4.90
C TRP A 364 0.43 1.49 -4.70
N GLU A 365 1.67 1.27 -4.24
CA GLU A 365 2.68 2.32 -4.17
C GLU A 365 3.04 2.89 -5.56
N LEU A 366 2.91 2.10 -6.63
CA LEU A 366 3.29 2.50 -8.00
C LEU A 366 2.14 3.05 -8.86
N TYR A 367 0.87 2.82 -8.51
CA TYR A 367 -0.25 3.29 -9.33
C TYR A 367 -0.23 4.79 -9.67
N PRO A 368 0.17 5.70 -8.77
CA PRO A 368 0.36 7.13 -9.10
C PRO A 368 1.30 7.40 -10.28
N ASP A 369 2.25 6.50 -10.51
CA ASP A 369 3.31 6.64 -11.52
C ASP A 369 3.00 5.85 -12.80
N ILE A 370 2.06 4.90 -12.69
CA ILE A 370 1.61 4.02 -13.78
C ILE A 370 0.49 4.69 -14.59
N TYR A 371 -0.49 5.26 -13.88
CA TYR A 371 -1.71 5.76 -14.49
C TYR A 371 -1.72 7.29 -14.56
N SER A 372 -1.80 7.81 -15.78
CA SER A 372 -2.02 9.23 -16.05
C SER A 372 -3.52 9.59 -15.94
N PRO A 373 -3.89 10.89 -15.82
CA PRO A 373 -5.29 11.32 -15.72
C PRO A 373 -6.22 10.83 -16.83
N ASP A 374 -5.66 10.57 -18.02
CA ASP A 374 -6.41 10.06 -19.18
C ASP A 374 -6.64 8.54 -19.12
N ASP A 375 -6.00 7.83 -18.20
CA ASP A 375 -6.13 6.38 -18.05
C ASP A 375 -7.44 5.99 -17.33
N PRO A 376 -8.22 5.03 -17.84
CA PRO A 376 -9.43 4.53 -17.18
C PRO A 376 -9.20 3.96 -15.76
N GLN A 377 -7.96 3.68 -15.37
CA GLN A 377 -7.54 3.19 -14.05
C GLN A 377 -6.97 4.29 -13.15
N TYR A 378 -6.98 5.56 -13.58
CA TYR A 378 -6.44 6.69 -12.81
C TYR A 378 -7.02 6.83 -11.39
N TYR A 379 -8.24 6.37 -11.15
CA TYR A 379 -8.83 6.34 -9.82
C TYR A 379 -7.98 5.54 -8.79
N LEU A 380 -7.19 4.55 -9.23
CA LEU A 380 -6.25 3.81 -8.38
C LEU A 380 -5.09 4.70 -7.91
N ALA A 381 -4.59 5.57 -8.80
CA ALA A 381 -3.59 6.58 -8.47
C ALA A 381 -4.13 7.58 -7.43
N VAL A 382 -5.36 8.06 -7.62
CA VAL A 382 -6.05 8.97 -6.70
C VAL A 382 -6.19 8.37 -5.31
N ILE A 383 -6.68 7.12 -5.21
CA ILE A 383 -6.79 6.41 -3.93
C ILE A 383 -5.41 6.31 -3.27
N SER A 384 -4.38 5.93 -4.03
CA SER A 384 -3.02 5.75 -3.50
C SER A 384 -2.46 7.04 -2.92
N ARG A 385 -2.54 8.16 -3.65
CA ARG A 385 -2.01 9.45 -3.18
C ARG A 385 -2.77 10.01 -1.97
N ALA A 386 -4.10 9.96 -1.99
CA ALA A 386 -4.90 10.42 -0.86
C ALA A 386 -4.57 9.65 0.43
N ILE A 387 -4.49 8.31 0.33
CA ILE A 387 -4.18 7.45 1.49
C ILE A 387 -2.74 7.66 1.96
N GLU A 388 -1.77 7.77 1.05
CA GLU A 388 -0.36 8.07 1.36
C GLU A 388 -0.22 9.40 2.13
N SER A 389 -0.91 10.44 1.67
CA SER A 389 -0.94 11.76 2.31
C SER A 389 -1.51 11.65 3.74
N SER A 390 -2.62 10.93 3.92
CA SER A 390 -3.23 10.73 5.25
C SER A 390 -2.37 9.91 6.20
N ILE A 391 -1.72 8.85 5.72
CA ILE A 391 -0.81 8.03 6.54
C ILE A 391 0.36 8.87 7.04
N SER A 392 0.99 9.61 6.14
CA SER A 392 2.17 10.41 6.47
C SER A 392 1.87 11.47 7.54
N LYS A 393 0.64 11.99 7.57
CA LYS A 393 0.20 13.00 8.54
C LYS A 393 -0.23 12.40 9.88
N GLU A 394 -0.98 11.30 9.87
CA GLU A 394 -1.68 10.82 11.07
C GLU A 394 -1.05 9.56 11.69
N ILE A 395 -0.54 8.61 10.88
CA ILE A 395 -0.11 7.28 11.34
C ILE A 395 1.16 6.74 10.62
N PRO A 396 2.26 7.52 10.50
CA PRO A 396 3.42 7.17 9.67
C PRO A 396 4.08 5.84 10.04
N ASP A 397 4.06 5.45 11.33
CA ASP A 397 4.71 4.23 11.83
C ASP A 397 3.79 2.99 11.85
N LYS A 398 2.56 3.10 11.35
CA LYS A 398 1.57 2.00 11.39
C LYS A 398 1.41 1.25 10.08
N VAL A 399 2.02 1.74 8.99
CA VAL A 399 1.83 1.19 7.65
C VAL A 399 3.14 0.67 7.06
N GLU A 400 3.09 -0.55 6.51
CA GLU A 400 4.17 -1.16 5.76
C GLU A 400 4.23 -0.60 4.33
N HIS A 401 5.39 -0.04 3.99
CA HIS A 401 5.75 0.42 2.65
C HIS A 401 6.96 -0.36 2.13
N ILE A 402 6.80 -1.06 1.02
CA ILE A 402 7.86 -1.86 0.41
C ILE A 402 8.96 -0.97 -0.14
N SER A 403 8.60 0.14 -0.79
CA SER A 403 9.57 1.06 -1.40
C SER A 403 10.44 1.79 -0.39
N ARG A 404 9.90 2.06 0.82
CA ARG A 404 10.60 2.74 1.92
C ARG A 404 11.30 1.79 2.88
N GLY A 405 10.97 0.50 2.85
CA GLY A 405 11.43 -0.46 3.86
C GLY A 405 10.82 -0.22 5.24
N THR A 406 9.72 0.53 5.33
CA THR A 406 8.97 0.75 6.56
C THR A 406 8.16 -0.49 6.89
N HIS A 407 8.22 -0.94 8.14
CA HIS A 407 7.44 -2.09 8.61
C HIS A 407 6.33 -1.63 9.56
N GLY A 408 5.10 -2.06 9.28
CA GLY A 408 3.94 -1.73 10.09
C GLY A 408 2.93 -2.88 10.15
N PRO A 409 2.00 -2.87 11.14
CA PRO A 409 0.96 -3.89 11.29
C PRO A 409 -0.15 -3.81 10.22
N ILE A 410 -0.20 -2.71 9.46
CA ILE A 410 -1.12 -2.51 8.34
C ILE A 410 -0.32 -2.49 7.04
N THR A 411 -0.78 -3.17 6.00
CA THR A 411 -0.19 -3.06 4.66
C THR A 411 -0.83 -1.90 3.90
N PHE A 412 -0.06 -1.12 3.15
CA PHE A 412 -0.58 -0.05 2.29
C PHE A 412 -1.70 -0.56 1.35
N GLN A 413 -1.54 -1.75 0.79
CA GLN A 413 -2.55 -2.44 -0.02
C GLN A 413 -3.85 -2.73 0.73
N THR A 414 -3.81 -2.97 2.03
CA THR A 414 -5.03 -3.20 2.81
C THR A 414 -5.87 -1.93 2.86
N LEU A 415 -5.25 -0.77 3.11
CA LEU A 415 -5.97 0.51 3.14
C LEU A 415 -6.54 0.87 1.76
N CYS A 416 -5.69 0.94 0.74
CA CYS A 416 -6.12 1.33 -0.61
C CYS A 416 -7.07 0.30 -1.24
N GLY A 417 -6.76 -0.98 -1.06
CA GLY A 417 -7.57 -2.08 -1.57
C GLY A 417 -8.94 -2.14 -0.94
N GLU A 418 -9.09 -1.78 0.34
CA GLU A 418 -10.40 -1.74 0.99
C GLU A 418 -11.20 -0.51 0.55
N VAL A 419 -10.59 0.68 0.42
CA VAL A 419 -11.24 1.87 -0.16
C VAL A 419 -11.82 1.58 -1.55
N LYS A 420 -11.08 0.86 -2.39
CA LYS A 420 -11.56 0.44 -3.71
C LYS A 420 -12.83 -0.42 -3.62
N LYS A 421 -12.99 -1.24 -2.59
CA LYS A 421 -14.15 -2.13 -2.42
C LYS A 421 -15.36 -1.43 -1.80
N THR A 422 -15.17 -0.38 -1.01
CA THR A 422 -16.28 0.32 -0.33
C THR A 422 -17.14 1.16 -1.26
N GLY A 423 -16.67 1.45 -2.48
CA GLY A 423 -17.39 2.31 -3.42
C GLY A 423 -17.30 3.80 -3.08
N LEU A 424 -16.43 4.20 -2.16
CA LEU A 424 -16.12 5.63 -1.91
C LEU A 424 -15.57 6.29 -3.18
N VAL A 425 -14.64 5.60 -3.85
CA VAL A 425 -14.03 6.00 -5.12
C VAL A 425 -13.98 4.79 -6.06
N GLY A 426 -14.44 4.96 -7.30
CA GLY A 426 -14.44 3.94 -8.34
C GLY A 426 -14.13 4.52 -9.72
N LYS A 427 -14.25 3.67 -10.75
CA LYS A 427 -14.01 4.06 -12.15
C LYS A 427 -15.12 5.00 -12.64
N ASN A 428 -14.85 6.31 -12.61
CA ASN A 428 -15.83 7.37 -12.89
C ASN A 428 -17.13 7.21 -12.07
N SER A 429 -17.01 6.70 -10.85
CA SER A 429 -18.14 6.34 -10.00
C SER A 429 -17.75 6.43 -8.52
N GLY A 430 -18.74 6.31 -7.64
CA GLY A 430 -18.53 6.31 -6.19
C GLY A 430 -19.06 7.56 -5.51
N ILE A 431 -19.21 7.47 -4.19
CA ILE A 431 -19.88 8.49 -3.38
C ILE A 431 -19.16 9.85 -3.50
N LEU A 432 -17.83 9.83 -3.48
CA LEU A 432 -17.02 11.05 -3.57
C LEU A 432 -16.94 11.59 -5.01
N PHE A 433 -17.19 10.74 -6.02
CA PHE A 433 -17.18 11.13 -7.44
C PHE A 433 -18.51 11.78 -7.86
N ALA A 434 -19.64 11.18 -7.49
CA ALA A 434 -20.99 11.71 -7.78
C ALA A 434 -21.19 13.15 -7.25
N ALA A 435 -20.41 13.51 -6.24
CA ALA A 435 -20.40 14.79 -5.56
C ALA A 435 -19.53 15.88 -6.24
N THR A 436 -18.81 15.59 -7.33
CA THR A 436 -17.81 16.53 -7.94
C THR A 436 -17.99 16.80 -9.43
N GLY A 437 -18.80 16.02 -10.16
CA GLY A 437 -18.98 16.22 -11.59
C GLY A 437 -17.72 15.97 -12.44
N ILE A 438 -16.88 14.98 -12.05
CA ILE A 438 -15.67 14.52 -12.78
C ILE A 438 -14.39 15.34 -12.47
N ASN A 439 -14.21 15.87 -11.26
CA ASN A 439 -12.94 16.50 -10.85
C ASN A 439 -12.12 15.58 -9.93
N TRP A 440 -11.09 14.93 -10.49
CA TRP A 440 -10.23 14.01 -9.73
C TRP A 440 -9.44 14.66 -8.60
N GLN A 441 -9.04 15.93 -8.72
CA GLN A 441 -8.34 16.64 -7.65
C GLN A 441 -9.26 16.82 -6.43
N GLN A 442 -10.51 17.23 -6.65
CA GLN A 442 -11.48 17.35 -5.56
C GLN A 442 -11.82 16.00 -4.92
N VAL A 443 -11.88 14.92 -5.72
CA VAL A 443 -12.06 13.56 -5.19
C VAL A 443 -10.89 13.18 -4.29
N GLU A 444 -9.66 13.48 -4.71
CA GLU A 444 -8.43 13.24 -3.94
C GLU A 444 -8.45 13.99 -2.60
N GLU A 445 -8.72 15.31 -2.64
CA GLU A 445 -8.80 16.17 -1.44
C GLU A 445 -9.89 15.71 -0.45
N ARG A 446 -11.06 15.31 -0.96
CA ARG A 446 -12.15 14.79 -0.12
C ARG A 446 -11.81 13.45 0.49
N LEU A 447 -11.21 12.54 -0.27
CA LEU A 447 -10.78 11.24 0.24
C LEU A 447 -9.70 11.43 1.32
N GLU A 448 -8.76 12.34 1.10
CA GLU A 448 -7.74 12.69 2.10
C GLU A 448 -8.38 13.25 3.37
N SER A 449 -9.34 14.17 3.24
CA SER A 449 -10.07 14.73 4.39
C SER A 449 -10.81 13.65 5.18
N VAL A 450 -11.46 12.70 4.50
CA VAL A 450 -12.14 11.55 5.11
C VAL A 450 -11.17 10.72 5.94
N PHE A 451 -10.01 10.36 5.39
CA PHE A 451 -9.05 9.50 6.10
C PHE A 451 -8.30 10.25 7.20
N ASN A 452 -7.99 11.53 7.01
CA ASN A 452 -7.42 12.38 8.06
C ASN A 452 -8.38 12.50 9.26
N ALA A 453 -9.68 12.69 9.00
CA ALA A 453 -10.70 12.75 10.04
C ALA A 453 -10.92 11.39 10.73
N LEU A 454 -10.96 10.30 9.96
CA LEU A 454 -11.11 8.94 10.49
C LEU A 454 -9.94 8.56 11.41
N PHE A 455 -8.70 8.74 10.93
CA PHE A 455 -7.51 8.46 11.73
C PHE A 455 -7.40 9.38 12.94
N GLY A 456 -7.70 10.67 12.79
CA GLY A 456 -7.77 11.60 13.92
C GLY A 456 -8.78 11.16 14.98
N ALA A 457 -9.97 10.70 14.58
CA ALA A 457 -10.97 10.16 15.50
C ALA A 457 -10.47 8.91 16.23
N MET A 458 -9.81 8.00 15.52
CA MET A 458 -9.24 6.79 16.11
C MET A 458 -8.07 7.09 17.07
N ILE A 459 -7.23 8.06 16.74
CA ILE A 459 -6.12 8.50 17.60
C ILE A 459 -6.67 9.11 18.88
N ASP A 460 -7.67 10.00 18.78
CA ASP A 460 -8.29 10.64 19.93
C ASP A 460 -8.94 9.63 20.88
N LEU A 461 -9.81 8.75 20.36
CA LEU A 461 -10.47 7.69 21.16
C LEU A 461 -9.46 6.66 21.71
N GLY A 462 -8.36 6.47 20.99
CA GLY A 462 -7.26 5.60 21.39
C GLY A 462 -6.38 6.11 22.52
N LYS A 463 -6.43 7.41 22.86
CA LYS A 463 -5.66 7.97 23.99
C LYS A 463 -6.06 7.31 25.31
N ASP A 464 -7.35 7.08 25.49
CA ASP A 464 -7.90 6.41 26.67
C ASP A 464 -7.95 4.87 26.50
N ASN A 465 -7.64 4.36 25.31
CA ASN A 465 -7.80 2.96 24.90
C ASN A 465 -6.60 2.44 24.07
N VAL A 466 -5.38 2.69 24.55
CA VAL A 466 -4.14 2.47 23.77
C VAL A 466 -4.04 1.03 23.22
N ALA A 467 -4.40 0.03 24.03
CA ALA A 467 -4.34 -1.37 23.65
C ALA A 467 -5.31 -1.73 22.52
N VAL A 468 -6.47 -1.08 22.42
CA VAL A 468 -7.44 -1.31 21.32
C VAL A 468 -6.78 -0.99 19.98
N ASN A 469 -6.06 0.13 19.92
CA ASN A 469 -5.36 0.56 18.73
C ASN A 469 -4.12 -0.29 18.42
N SER A 470 -3.26 -0.55 19.40
CA SER A 470 -2.03 -1.31 19.16
C SER A 470 -2.29 -2.79 18.83
N GLU A 471 -3.25 -3.41 19.50
CA GLU A 471 -3.47 -4.85 19.42
C GLU A 471 -4.49 -5.26 18.35
N PHE A 472 -5.43 -4.37 17.99
CA PHE A 472 -6.52 -4.73 17.10
C PHE A 472 -6.82 -3.73 15.99
N PHE A 473 -7.22 -2.50 16.30
CA PHE A 473 -7.77 -1.56 15.30
C PHE A 473 -6.73 -1.11 14.27
N PHE A 474 -5.49 -0.79 14.68
CA PHE A 474 -4.39 -0.53 13.74
C PHE A 474 -3.68 -1.82 13.31
N THR A 475 -4.46 -2.79 12.84
CA THR A 475 -3.98 -4.01 12.19
C THR A 475 -4.83 -4.28 10.96
N ASN A 476 -4.32 -5.04 9.98
CA ASN A 476 -5.09 -5.37 8.77
C ASN A 476 -6.51 -5.89 9.07
N ASN A 477 -6.68 -6.74 10.10
CA ASN A 477 -7.98 -7.35 10.42
C ASN A 477 -8.94 -6.39 11.14
N GLY A 478 -8.42 -5.41 11.89
CA GLY A 478 -9.25 -4.42 12.59
C GLY A 478 -9.61 -3.22 11.71
N ILE A 479 -8.68 -2.75 10.88
CA ILE A 479 -8.89 -1.52 10.09
C ILE A 479 -9.86 -1.74 8.92
N ILE A 480 -9.93 -2.96 8.36
CA ILE A 480 -10.82 -3.28 7.23
C ILE A 480 -12.30 -3.03 7.59
N PRO A 481 -12.86 -3.62 8.67
CA PRO A 481 -14.21 -3.30 9.13
C PRO A 481 -14.43 -1.81 9.40
N ILE A 482 -13.45 -1.13 10.00
CA ILE A 482 -13.56 0.31 10.31
C ILE A 482 -13.68 1.14 9.02
N ILE A 483 -12.92 0.83 7.97
CA ILE A 483 -13.03 1.51 6.66
C ILE A 483 -14.41 1.28 6.02
N ARG A 484 -14.97 0.07 6.14
CA ARG A 484 -16.32 -0.25 5.64
C ARG A 484 -17.41 0.50 6.41
N ILE A 485 -17.27 0.60 7.73
CA ILE A 485 -18.15 1.39 8.59
C ILE A 485 -18.05 2.87 8.23
N ALA A 486 -16.83 3.40 8.07
CA ALA A 486 -16.61 4.77 7.65
C ALA A 486 -17.32 5.07 6.32
N ALA A 487 -17.21 4.18 5.33
CA ALA A 487 -17.91 4.35 4.06
C ALA A 487 -19.44 4.38 4.20
N ARG A 488 -20.02 3.56 5.10
CA ARG A 488 -21.46 3.60 5.40
C ARG A 488 -21.87 4.88 6.12
N ILE A 489 -21.06 5.38 7.05
CA ILE A 489 -21.28 6.68 7.71
C ILE A 489 -21.32 7.80 6.65
N ILE A 490 -20.36 7.84 5.72
CA ILE A 490 -20.37 8.81 4.62
C ILE A 490 -21.65 8.66 3.76
N GLY A 491 -22.03 7.42 3.43
CA GLY A 491 -23.19 7.13 2.59
C GLY A 491 -24.54 7.48 3.21
N GLN A 492 -24.65 7.45 4.54
CA GLN A 492 -25.89 7.75 5.27
C GLN A 492 -25.96 9.22 5.72
N ASP A 493 -24.97 9.69 6.47
CA ASP A 493 -25.05 10.98 7.17
C ASP A 493 -24.53 12.16 6.34
N ILE A 494 -23.72 11.89 5.31
CA ILE A 494 -22.99 12.94 4.58
C ILE A 494 -23.43 13.06 3.13
N LYS A 495 -24.17 12.07 2.61
CA LYS A 495 -24.70 12.08 1.24
C LYS A 495 -25.58 13.30 0.93
N GLY A 496 -26.21 13.92 1.95
CA GLY A 496 -27.03 15.12 1.81
C GLY A 496 -26.31 16.46 2.03
N ASP A 497 -25.14 16.49 2.67
CA ASP A 497 -24.36 17.71 2.92
C ASP A 497 -22.85 17.48 2.69
N LEU A 498 -22.48 17.51 1.42
CA LEU A 498 -21.11 17.27 0.97
C LEU A 498 -20.12 18.35 1.41
N GLN A 499 -20.58 19.51 1.91
CA GLN A 499 -19.68 20.55 2.42
C GLN A 499 -18.97 20.11 3.70
N ILE A 500 -19.55 19.17 4.45
CA ILE A 500 -18.93 18.59 5.66
C ILE A 500 -17.63 17.86 5.31
N LEU A 501 -17.50 17.29 4.11
CA LEU A 501 -16.28 16.60 3.68
C LEU A 501 -15.06 17.54 3.61
N SER A 502 -15.27 18.84 3.44
CA SER A 502 -14.20 19.84 3.47
C SER A 502 -13.90 20.35 4.88
N ARG A 503 -14.69 19.96 5.90
CA ARG A 503 -14.57 20.42 7.29
C ARG A 503 -14.08 19.28 8.19
N ARG A 504 -12.77 19.03 8.14
CA ARG A 504 -12.10 17.93 8.87
C ARG A 504 -12.56 17.76 10.33
N GLN A 505 -12.61 18.83 11.11
CA GLN A 505 -12.99 18.75 12.53
C GLN A 505 -14.42 18.24 12.74
N ILE A 506 -15.37 18.73 11.93
CA ILE A 506 -16.77 18.28 12.01
C ILE A 506 -16.86 16.80 11.61
N LEU A 507 -16.17 16.42 10.53
CA LEU A 507 -16.13 15.05 10.06
C LEU A 507 -15.50 14.08 11.08
N GLN A 508 -14.47 14.53 11.80
CA GLN A 508 -13.83 13.78 12.87
C GLN A 508 -14.79 13.56 14.04
N GLU A 509 -15.56 14.57 14.44
CA GLU A 509 -16.59 14.44 15.47
C GLU A 509 -17.74 13.53 15.04
N VAL A 510 -18.11 13.52 13.75
CA VAL A 510 -19.05 12.52 13.21
C VAL A 510 -18.48 11.11 13.37
N PHE A 511 -17.24 10.86 12.95
CA PHE A 511 -16.62 9.54 13.14
C PHE A 511 -16.52 9.14 14.61
N LYS A 512 -16.16 10.05 15.51
CA LYS A 512 -16.12 9.77 16.96
C LYS A 512 -17.46 9.25 17.47
N LYS A 513 -18.57 9.91 17.13
CA LYS A 513 -19.93 9.48 17.55
C LYS A 513 -20.24 8.03 17.19
N TYR A 514 -19.76 7.55 16.04
CA TYR A 514 -19.97 6.17 15.62
C TYR A 514 -18.91 5.19 16.17
N LEU A 515 -17.69 5.65 16.40
CA LEU A 515 -16.61 4.79 16.89
C LEU A 515 -16.60 4.64 18.41
N THR A 516 -17.14 5.59 19.18
CA THR A 516 -17.20 5.53 20.66
C THR A 516 -17.73 4.20 21.20
N PRO A 517 -18.88 3.66 20.74
CA PRO A 517 -19.40 2.38 21.25
C PRO A 517 -18.45 1.20 20.99
N LEU A 518 -17.65 1.28 19.92
CA LEU A 518 -16.63 0.28 19.62
C LEU A 518 -15.47 0.38 20.60
N TYR A 519 -14.96 1.59 20.83
CA TYR A 519 -13.86 1.82 21.76
C TYR A 519 -14.24 1.48 23.20
N GLU A 520 -15.46 1.78 23.63
CA GLU A 520 -15.96 1.37 24.95
C GLU A 520 -16.03 -0.16 25.09
N PHE A 521 -16.60 -0.84 24.08
CA PHE A 521 -16.70 -2.30 24.11
C PHE A 521 -15.33 -2.98 24.11
N TYR A 522 -14.45 -2.62 23.17
CA TYR A 522 -13.12 -3.24 23.06
C TYR A 522 -12.16 -2.76 24.15
N GLY A 523 -12.31 -1.53 24.65
CA GLY A 523 -11.57 -1.00 25.78
C GLY A 523 -11.83 -1.74 27.08
N SER A 524 -13.03 -2.33 27.23
CA SER A 524 -13.37 -3.22 28.35
C SER A 524 -12.70 -4.61 28.29
N LYS A 525 -11.98 -4.93 27.21
CA LYS A 525 -11.41 -6.27 26.96
C LYS A 525 -9.94 -6.35 27.32
N THR A 526 -9.49 -7.54 27.68
CA THR A 526 -8.07 -7.77 27.97
C THR A 526 -7.25 -7.85 26.68
N ILE A 527 -5.93 -7.66 26.77
CA ILE A 527 -5.02 -7.80 25.63
C ILE A 527 -5.16 -9.19 24.94
N PRO A 528 -5.22 -10.32 25.67
CA PRO A 528 -5.51 -11.63 25.07
C PRO A 528 -6.82 -11.68 24.28
N ASP A 529 -7.89 -11.04 24.77
CA ASP A 529 -9.18 -10.97 24.07
C ASP A 529 -9.05 -10.17 22.76
N LEU A 530 -8.37 -9.02 22.80
CA LEU A 530 -8.09 -8.21 21.61
C LEU A 530 -7.29 -9.00 20.56
N ALA A 531 -6.28 -9.75 20.99
CA ALA A 531 -5.52 -10.64 20.12
C ALA A 531 -6.41 -11.78 19.57
N HIS A 532 -7.36 -12.29 20.35
CA HIS A 532 -8.35 -13.26 19.87
C HIS A 532 -9.25 -12.66 18.79
N PHE A 533 -9.79 -11.46 18.99
CA PHE A 533 -10.59 -10.76 17.97
C PHE A 533 -9.80 -10.53 16.68
N ARG A 534 -8.53 -10.11 16.81
CA ARG A 534 -7.63 -9.97 15.66
C ARG A 534 -7.48 -11.28 14.89
N ARG A 535 -7.27 -12.42 15.57
CA ARG A 535 -7.14 -13.74 14.92
C ARG A 535 -8.45 -14.23 14.32
N ALA A 536 -9.57 -14.01 15.00
CA ALA A 536 -10.90 -14.39 14.52
C ALA A 536 -11.31 -13.61 13.26
N GLY A 537 -10.83 -12.37 13.11
CA GLY A 537 -11.03 -11.52 11.95
C GLY A 537 -10.21 -11.88 10.71
N THR A 538 -9.59 -13.07 10.64
CA THR A 538 -8.72 -13.42 9.51
C THR A 538 -9.52 -13.90 8.31
N GLY A 539 -9.17 -13.40 7.12
CA GLY A 539 -9.86 -13.71 5.86
C GLY A 539 -11.21 -13.00 5.73
N ASN A 540 -11.79 -13.03 4.52
CA ASN A 540 -12.97 -12.21 4.20
C ASN A 540 -14.21 -12.56 5.06
N SER A 541 -14.40 -13.85 5.39
CA SER A 541 -15.51 -14.27 6.27
C SER A 541 -15.32 -13.75 7.71
N GLY A 542 -14.11 -13.82 8.26
CA GLY A 542 -13.81 -13.29 9.60
C GLY A 542 -13.97 -11.76 9.66
N GLN A 543 -13.53 -11.06 8.61
CA GLN A 543 -13.70 -9.61 8.47
C GLN A 543 -15.18 -9.22 8.41
N ASN A 544 -16.01 -9.95 7.66
CA ASN A 544 -17.45 -9.73 7.61
C ASN A 544 -18.12 -9.92 8.97
N LYS A 545 -17.78 -10.98 9.71
CA LYS A 545 -18.30 -11.20 11.06
C LYS A 545 -17.89 -10.10 12.04
N THR A 546 -16.68 -9.58 11.89
CA THR A 546 -16.17 -8.48 12.73
C THR A 546 -16.92 -7.18 12.43
N ASP A 547 -17.14 -6.89 11.14
CA ASP A 547 -17.96 -5.79 10.67
C ASP A 547 -19.40 -5.87 11.20
N ASP A 548 -20.04 -7.05 11.10
CA ASP A 548 -21.40 -7.28 11.58
C ASP A 548 -21.51 -6.98 13.09
N ARG A 549 -20.59 -7.52 13.90
CA ARG A 549 -20.53 -7.24 15.35
C ARG A 549 -20.35 -5.75 15.65
N MET A 550 -19.43 -5.08 14.96
CA MET A 550 -19.20 -3.64 15.16
C MET A 550 -20.45 -2.84 14.77
N THR A 551 -21.13 -3.24 13.70
CA THR A 551 -22.40 -2.63 13.28
C THR A 551 -23.48 -2.80 14.36
N GLU A 552 -23.61 -3.99 14.95
CA GLU A 552 -24.55 -4.23 16.06
C GLU A 552 -24.25 -3.34 17.28
N LEU A 553 -22.97 -3.17 17.63
CA LEU A 553 -22.57 -2.27 18.72
C LEU A 553 -22.96 -0.82 18.44
N ILE A 554 -22.74 -0.35 17.21
CA ILE A 554 -23.17 0.98 16.77
C ILE A 554 -24.69 1.12 16.86
N ARG A 555 -25.42 0.10 16.40
CA ARG A 555 -26.90 0.12 16.35
C ARG A 555 -27.56 0.16 17.73
N LYS A 556 -26.85 -0.16 18.81
CA LYS A 556 -27.36 0.05 20.18
C LYS A 556 -27.66 1.53 20.47
N GLU A 557 -26.87 2.43 19.91
CA GLU A 557 -27.05 3.88 20.05
C GLU A 557 -27.64 4.52 18.79
N LYS A 558 -27.45 3.89 17.63
CA LYS A 558 -27.91 4.36 16.32
C LYS A 558 -28.75 3.29 15.62
N PRO A 559 -30.00 3.04 16.04
CA PRO A 559 -30.80 1.92 15.57
C PRO A 559 -30.95 1.83 14.04
N ASN A 560 -30.86 2.95 13.33
CA ASN A 560 -31.04 3.03 11.88
C ASN A 560 -29.71 2.96 11.09
N PHE A 561 -28.58 2.65 11.74
CA PHE A 561 -27.29 2.53 11.03
C PHE A 561 -27.25 1.26 10.17
N PRO A 562 -27.00 1.33 8.86
CA PRO A 562 -27.23 0.20 7.95
C PRO A 562 -26.21 -0.92 8.14
N PHE A 563 -26.68 -2.15 7.99
CA PHE A 563 -25.80 -3.30 7.85
C PHE A 563 -25.01 -3.26 6.53
N ARG A 564 -23.92 -4.02 6.45
CA ARG A 564 -23.19 -4.20 5.19
C ARG A 564 -24.07 -4.92 4.17
N ALA A 565 -23.79 -4.73 2.88
CA ALA A 565 -24.45 -5.49 1.83
C ALA A 565 -24.28 -7.01 2.05
N LYS A 566 -25.34 -7.77 1.77
CA LYS A 566 -25.40 -9.22 2.00
C LYS A 566 -25.16 -9.61 3.45
N TYR A 567 -25.75 -8.86 4.37
CA TYR A 567 -25.80 -9.24 5.78
C TYR A 567 -26.66 -10.49 5.93
N PHE A 568 -26.22 -11.41 6.79
CA PHE A 568 -26.95 -12.64 7.08
C PHE A 568 -27.16 -12.70 8.59
N ASP A 569 -28.41 -12.49 8.99
CA ASP A 569 -28.77 -12.36 10.40
C ASP A 569 -28.63 -13.69 11.13
N LYS A 570 -27.95 -13.68 12.29
CA LYS A 570 -27.64 -14.90 13.02
C LYS A 570 -28.87 -15.54 13.66
N GLU A 571 -29.79 -14.73 14.17
CA GLU A 571 -31.03 -15.23 14.76
C GLU A 571 -31.92 -15.84 13.67
N TYR A 572 -31.96 -15.24 12.47
CA TYR A 572 -32.62 -15.83 11.31
C TYR A 572 -32.01 -17.18 10.91
N GLU A 573 -30.68 -17.30 10.85
CA GLU A 573 -29.99 -18.58 10.62
C GLU A 573 -30.39 -19.63 11.67
N ASP A 574 -30.36 -19.28 12.94
CA ASP A 574 -30.66 -20.19 14.05
C ASP A 574 -32.13 -20.65 14.00
N LEU A 575 -33.06 -19.78 13.61
CA LEU A 575 -34.48 -20.12 13.40
C LEU A 575 -34.69 -21.08 12.22
N ILE A 576 -33.96 -20.91 11.11
CA ILE A 576 -34.00 -21.85 9.98
C ILE A 576 -33.55 -23.24 10.45
N HIS A 577 -32.45 -23.31 11.19
CA HIS A 577 -31.96 -24.56 11.76
C HIS A 577 -32.96 -25.19 12.72
N GLU A 578 -33.61 -24.39 13.57
CA GLU A 578 -34.64 -24.88 14.49
C GLU A 578 -35.82 -25.50 13.74
N VAL A 579 -36.35 -24.80 12.74
CA VAL A 579 -37.47 -25.29 11.89
C VAL A 579 -37.06 -26.59 11.17
N ALA A 580 -35.87 -26.66 10.60
CA ALA A 580 -35.36 -27.85 9.91
C ALA A 580 -35.26 -29.05 10.85
N ASN A 581 -34.64 -28.85 12.03
CA ASN A 581 -34.48 -29.89 13.03
C ASN A 581 -35.85 -30.41 13.53
N LYS A 582 -36.81 -29.51 13.77
CA LYS A 582 -38.17 -29.91 14.17
C LYS A 582 -38.89 -30.66 13.06
N ALA A 583 -38.74 -30.26 11.79
CA ALA A 583 -39.32 -30.97 10.66
C ALA A 583 -38.77 -32.42 10.52
N ASP A 584 -37.46 -32.61 10.67
CA ASP A 584 -36.85 -33.95 10.70
C ASP A 584 -37.37 -34.79 11.87
N GLN A 585 -37.50 -34.20 13.05
CA GLN A 585 -38.08 -34.87 14.22
C GLN A 585 -39.53 -35.29 13.97
N ILE A 586 -40.35 -34.41 13.38
CA ILE A 586 -41.75 -34.71 13.02
C ILE A 586 -41.81 -35.88 12.04
N ASN A 587 -41.07 -35.82 10.94
CA ASN A 587 -41.08 -36.90 9.93
C ASN A 587 -40.59 -38.23 10.52
N SER A 588 -39.53 -38.22 11.33
CA SER A 588 -39.00 -39.41 11.99
C SER A 588 -40.01 -40.01 12.98
N THR A 589 -40.63 -39.16 13.81
CA THR A 589 -41.60 -39.61 14.83
C THR A 589 -42.92 -40.08 14.21
N ALA A 590 -43.35 -39.46 13.11
CA ALA A 590 -44.55 -39.86 12.39
C ALA A 590 -44.44 -41.30 11.88
N VAL A 591 -43.29 -41.67 11.31
CA VAL A 591 -43.02 -43.03 10.84
C VAL A 591 -42.87 -44.01 12.01
N SER A 592 -42.10 -43.65 13.05
CA SER A 592 -41.84 -44.56 14.17
C SER A 592 -43.07 -44.81 15.04
N SER A 593 -43.99 -43.84 15.14
CA SER A 593 -45.21 -43.98 15.94
C SER A 593 -46.29 -44.86 15.30
N GLY A 594 -46.17 -45.18 14.01
CA GLY A 594 -47.18 -45.93 13.26
C GLY A 594 -48.52 -45.21 13.06
N LYS A 595 -48.67 -43.98 13.57
CA LYS A 595 -49.91 -43.17 13.44
C LYS A 595 -50.16 -42.74 11.99
N ILE A 596 -49.11 -42.61 11.18
CA ILE A 596 -49.18 -42.28 9.76
C ILE A 596 -48.18 -43.16 9.00
N SER A 597 -48.58 -43.66 7.83
CA SER A 597 -47.79 -44.59 7.01
C SER A 597 -46.67 -43.93 6.20
N SER A 598 -46.51 -42.61 6.28
CA SER A 598 -45.53 -41.83 5.50
C SER A 598 -45.09 -40.58 6.26
N TRP A 599 -44.05 -39.91 5.73
CA TRP A 599 -43.64 -38.59 6.20
C TRP A 599 -44.79 -37.57 6.13
N VAL A 600 -44.81 -36.65 7.09
CA VAL A 600 -45.76 -35.52 7.13
C VAL A 600 -45.43 -34.57 5.99
N PHE A 601 -44.16 -34.16 5.92
CA PHE A 601 -43.60 -33.32 4.85
C PHE A 601 -42.86 -34.23 3.85
N LYS A 602 -43.49 -34.51 2.71
CA LYS A 602 -42.90 -35.36 1.66
C LYS A 602 -41.66 -34.70 1.06
N GLU A 603 -40.63 -35.51 0.81
CA GLU A 603 -39.38 -35.10 0.12
C GLU A 603 -38.59 -33.99 0.85
N PHE A 604 -38.91 -33.73 2.13
CA PHE A 604 -38.21 -32.72 2.91
C PHE A 604 -36.78 -33.17 3.23
N HIS A 605 -35.81 -32.30 2.93
CA HIS A 605 -34.40 -32.52 3.24
C HIS A 605 -33.83 -31.32 3.98
N SER A 606 -33.52 -31.47 5.27
CA SER A 606 -33.00 -30.37 6.11
C SER A 606 -31.79 -29.66 5.53
N ARG A 607 -30.85 -30.39 4.92
CA ARG A 607 -29.66 -29.78 4.30
C ARG A 607 -30.03 -28.86 3.15
N ASP A 608 -30.96 -29.27 2.30
CA ASP A 608 -31.37 -28.50 1.12
C ASP A 608 -32.25 -27.31 1.53
N PHE A 609 -33.10 -27.49 2.54
CA PHE A 609 -33.89 -26.42 3.14
C PHE A 609 -33.01 -25.34 3.78
N ILE A 610 -32.02 -25.72 4.60
CA ILE A 610 -31.08 -24.77 5.20
C ILE A 610 -30.30 -24.05 4.08
N LYS A 611 -29.78 -24.80 3.11
CA LYS A 611 -28.98 -24.24 2.02
C LYS A 611 -29.76 -23.25 1.15
N SER A 612 -31.02 -23.52 0.83
CA SER A 612 -31.84 -22.60 0.03
C SER A 612 -32.08 -21.27 0.76
N LEU A 613 -32.29 -21.32 2.08
CA LEU A 613 -32.56 -20.15 2.90
C LEU A 613 -31.31 -19.46 3.48
N SER A 614 -30.11 -20.02 3.27
CA SER A 614 -28.81 -19.48 3.73
C SER A 614 -28.30 -18.30 2.89
N HIS A 615 -29.18 -17.31 2.64
CA HIS A 615 -28.88 -16.12 1.86
C HIS A 615 -29.48 -14.87 2.54
N PRO A 616 -28.94 -13.66 2.25
CA PRO A 616 -29.48 -12.41 2.79
C PRO A 616 -30.97 -12.26 2.50
N ILE A 617 -31.74 -11.93 3.53
CA ILE A 617 -33.20 -11.72 3.48
C ILE A 617 -33.57 -10.22 3.53
N ASP A 618 -32.59 -9.37 3.23
CA ASP A 618 -32.63 -7.91 3.42
C ASP A 618 -33.33 -7.14 2.28
N ASN A 619 -34.15 -7.82 1.48
CA ASN A 619 -34.85 -7.25 0.33
C ASN A 619 -36.06 -8.11 -0.09
N GLU A 620 -36.89 -7.55 -0.97
CA GLU A 620 -38.11 -8.19 -1.49
C GLU A 620 -37.83 -9.56 -2.13
N ALA A 621 -36.81 -9.69 -2.97
CA ALA A 621 -36.51 -10.93 -3.68
C ALA A 621 -36.12 -12.06 -2.70
N GLY A 622 -35.31 -11.73 -1.69
CA GLY A 622 -34.99 -12.65 -0.60
C GLY A 622 -36.24 -13.08 0.15
N PHE A 623 -37.06 -12.11 0.56
CA PHE A 623 -38.29 -12.39 1.31
C PHE A 623 -39.28 -13.25 0.52
N THR A 624 -39.51 -12.95 -0.76
CA THR A 624 -40.31 -13.79 -1.66
C THR A 624 -39.76 -15.21 -1.72
N HIS A 625 -38.44 -15.39 -1.83
CA HIS A 625 -37.84 -16.71 -1.85
C HIS A 625 -38.13 -17.51 -0.57
N LEU A 626 -38.02 -16.88 0.61
CA LEU A 626 -38.40 -17.50 1.88
C LEU A 626 -39.86 -17.97 1.87
N LEU A 627 -40.79 -17.10 1.47
CA LEU A 627 -42.22 -17.43 1.41
C LEU A 627 -42.48 -18.62 0.49
N THR A 628 -41.86 -18.63 -0.70
CA THR A 628 -41.99 -19.72 -1.67
C THR A 628 -41.46 -21.04 -1.11
N ILE A 629 -40.29 -21.04 -0.45
CA ILE A 629 -39.70 -22.26 0.14
C ILE A 629 -40.57 -22.78 1.29
N LEU A 630 -40.99 -21.93 2.23
CA LEU A 630 -41.87 -22.35 3.33
C LEU A 630 -43.19 -22.93 2.81
N TYR A 631 -43.78 -22.31 1.79
CA TYR A 631 -45.02 -22.80 1.19
C TYR A 631 -44.81 -24.15 0.49
N LYS A 632 -43.75 -24.28 -0.30
CA LYS A 632 -43.44 -25.53 -1.01
C LYS A 632 -43.21 -26.69 -0.02
N GLU A 633 -42.31 -26.50 0.95
CA GLU A 633 -41.89 -27.59 1.84
C GLU A 633 -43.00 -28.00 2.82
N PHE A 634 -43.76 -27.04 3.37
CA PHE A 634 -44.71 -27.34 4.43
C PHE A 634 -46.18 -27.38 3.99
N HIS A 635 -46.61 -26.53 3.05
CA HIS A 635 -47.97 -26.59 2.51
C HIS A 635 -48.08 -27.61 1.37
N GLU A 636 -47.22 -27.56 0.35
CA GLU A 636 -47.29 -28.54 -0.75
C GLU A 636 -46.78 -29.91 -0.31
N GLY A 637 -45.68 -29.97 0.44
CA GLY A 637 -45.12 -31.20 0.98
C GLY A 637 -46.07 -31.98 1.90
N SER A 638 -47.03 -31.30 2.54
CA SER A 638 -48.07 -31.94 3.35
C SER A 638 -49.30 -32.42 2.57
N GLY A 639 -49.42 -32.06 1.29
CA GLY A 639 -50.52 -32.47 0.41
C GLY A 639 -51.43 -31.34 -0.08
N LYS A 640 -51.03 -30.06 0.03
CA LYS A 640 -51.85 -28.88 -0.39
C LYS A 640 -53.19 -28.83 0.35
N ASP A 641 -54.22 -28.15 -0.14
CA ASP A 641 -55.54 -28.17 0.50
C ASP A 641 -56.38 -29.43 0.16
N SER A 642 -55.73 -30.52 -0.28
CA SER A 642 -56.39 -31.80 -0.54
C SER A 642 -57.06 -32.36 0.72
N PRO A 643 -58.16 -33.13 0.59
CA PRO A 643 -58.69 -33.94 1.70
C PRO A 643 -57.64 -34.86 2.33
N ASP A 644 -56.61 -35.23 1.57
CA ASP A 644 -55.51 -36.09 2.02
C ASP A 644 -54.32 -35.35 2.65
N ASN A 645 -54.43 -34.05 2.88
CA ASN A 645 -53.38 -33.30 3.55
C ASN A 645 -53.13 -33.86 4.97
N ARG A 646 -51.87 -34.16 5.25
CA ARG A 646 -51.48 -34.82 6.51
C ARG A 646 -51.61 -33.89 7.71
N ILE A 647 -51.27 -32.61 7.56
CA ILE A 647 -51.44 -31.61 8.63
C ILE A 647 -52.91 -31.43 8.96
N LYS A 648 -53.80 -31.35 7.95
CA LYS A 648 -55.26 -31.26 8.17
C LYS A 648 -55.78 -32.44 8.98
N LYS A 649 -55.34 -33.66 8.63
CA LYS A 649 -55.72 -34.88 9.35
C LYS A 649 -55.18 -34.91 10.78
N ILE A 650 -53.92 -34.53 10.99
CA ILE A 650 -53.27 -34.51 12.30
C ILE A 650 -53.93 -33.50 13.24
N LEU A 651 -54.19 -32.28 12.75
CA LEU A 651 -54.70 -31.17 13.55
C LEU A 651 -56.23 -31.01 13.47
N ASN A 652 -56.93 -31.97 12.84
CA ASN A 652 -58.38 -31.98 12.64
C ASN A 652 -58.95 -30.68 12.04
N LEU A 653 -58.34 -30.19 10.95
CA LEU A 653 -58.71 -28.95 10.27
C LEU A 653 -59.62 -29.23 9.05
N GLN A 654 -60.61 -28.36 8.81
CA GLN A 654 -61.47 -28.44 7.61
C GLN A 654 -60.72 -27.99 6.35
N LYS A 655 -59.96 -26.91 6.45
CA LYS A 655 -59.05 -26.38 5.43
C LYS A 655 -57.68 -26.15 6.03
N ILE A 656 -56.61 -26.29 5.24
CA ILE A 656 -55.26 -26.03 5.75
C ILE A 656 -55.07 -24.57 6.17
N TYR A 657 -55.79 -23.66 5.52
CA TYR A 657 -55.80 -22.23 5.84
C TYR A 657 -56.58 -21.89 7.12
N ASP A 658 -57.26 -22.85 7.75
CA ASP A 658 -57.82 -22.64 9.11
C ASP A 658 -56.69 -22.52 10.15
N LEU A 659 -55.47 -22.93 9.80
CA LEU A 659 -54.27 -22.66 10.58
C LEU A 659 -53.75 -21.24 10.25
N PRO A 660 -53.71 -20.30 11.23
CA PRO A 660 -53.41 -18.89 10.95
C PRO A 660 -52.10 -18.66 10.20
N ILE A 661 -51.03 -19.37 10.59
CA ILE A 661 -49.73 -19.28 9.88
C ILE A 661 -49.80 -19.65 8.39
N PHE A 662 -50.64 -20.61 7.97
CA PHE A 662 -50.77 -20.96 6.55
C PHE A 662 -51.63 -19.95 5.79
N ASN A 663 -52.67 -19.40 6.43
CA ASN A 663 -53.43 -18.29 5.85
C ASN A 663 -52.52 -17.08 5.61
N ASP A 664 -51.73 -16.71 6.61
CA ASP A 664 -50.84 -15.55 6.54
C ASP A 664 -49.70 -15.77 5.52
N LEU A 665 -49.09 -16.96 5.52
CA LEU A 665 -48.09 -17.34 4.52
C LEU A 665 -48.65 -17.24 3.10
N ASN A 666 -49.87 -17.72 2.86
CA ASN A 666 -50.52 -17.67 1.56
C ASN A 666 -50.83 -16.23 1.13
N ASN A 667 -51.36 -15.40 2.03
CA ASN A 667 -51.66 -14.00 1.74
C ASN A 667 -50.38 -13.19 1.45
N LEU A 668 -49.32 -13.39 2.25
CA LEU A 668 -48.02 -12.79 2.01
C LEU A 668 -47.45 -13.27 0.67
N ARG A 669 -47.35 -14.58 0.44
CA ARG A 669 -46.80 -15.15 -0.80
C ARG A 669 -47.51 -14.60 -2.04
N ASN A 670 -48.84 -14.61 -2.06
CA ASN A 670 -49.61 -14.10 -3.19
C ASN A 670 -49.37 -12.61 -3.43
N SER A 671 -49.24 -11.81 -2.35
CA SER A 671 -48.90 -10.40 -2.46
C SER A 671 -47.55 -10.17 -3.13
N TYR A 672 -46.55 -11.01 -2.86
CA TYR A 672 -45.17 -10.84 -3.32
C TYR A 672 -44.83 -11.58 -4.64
N GLU A 673 -45.56 -12.62 -5.03
CA GLU A 673 -45.33 -13.33 -6.30
C GLU A 673 -46.04 -12.69 -7.51
N HIS A 674 -47.14 -11.98 -7.29
CA HIS A 674 -47.97 -11.41 -8.37
C HIS A 674 -47.74 -9.91 -8.57
N LYS A 675 -47.88 -9.45 -9.83
CA LYS A 675 -47.89 -8.01 -10.12
C LYS A 675 -49.06 -7.36 -9.39
N GLU A 676 -48.80 -6.22 -8.77
CA GLU A 676 -49.79 -5.52 -7.94
C GLU A 676 -51.08 -5.16 -8.70
N THR A 677 -51.02 -4.93 -10.01
CA THR A 677 -52.19 -4.68 -10.87
C THR A 677 -53.10 -5.90 -11.06
N GLN A 678 -52.65 -7.10 -10.71
CA GLN A 678 -53.34 -8.37 -10.90
C GLN A 678 -53.93 -8.94 -9.59
N LEU A 679 -53.70 -8.27 -8.46
CA LEU A 679 -54.12 -8.74 -7.14
C LEU A 679 -55.45 -8.13 -6.69
N PRO A 680 -56.39 -8.93 -6.14
CA PRO A 680 -57.59 -8.42 -5.48
C PRO A 680 -57.25 -7.46 -4.34
N THR A 681 -58.05 -6.41 -4.16
CA THR A 681 -57.85 -5.39 -3.12
C THR A 681 -57.79 -5.98 -1.71
N GLU A 682 -58.57 -7.05 -1.45
CA GLU A 682 -58.59 -7.77 -0.18
C GLU A 682 -57.25 -8.46 0.12
N THR A 683 -56.61 -9.08 -0.87
CA THR A 683 -55.32 -9.75 -0.70
C THR A 683 -54.20 -8.76 -0.39
N LYS A 684 -54.23 -7.56 -1.02
CA LYS A 684 -53.29 -6.48 -0.72
C LYS A 684 -53.44 -5.96 0.71
N ARG A 685 -54.70 -5.73 1.12
CA ARG A 685 -55.03 -5.25 2.45
C ARG A 685 -54.64 -6.27 3.52
N GLY A 686 -54.95 -7.55 3.31
CA GLY A 686 -54.61 -8.63 4.24
C GLY A 686 -53.09 -8.80 4.43
N ALA A 687 -52.30 -8.76 3.35
CA ALA A 687 -50.84 -8.83 3.45
C ALA A 687 -50.25 -7.64 4.25
N LEU A 688 -50.75 -6.43 4.01
CA LEU A 688 -50.32 -5.24 4.73
C LEU A 688 -50.76 -5.26 6.20
N GLU A 689 -51.96 -5.76 6.50
CA GLU A 689 -52.45 -5.95 7.87
C GLU A 689 -51.60 -6.96 8.66
N ILE A 690 -51.16 -8.05 8.02
CA ILE A 690 -50.22 -9.01 8.64
C ILE A 690 -48.90 -8.34 9.00
N ILE A 691 -48.34 -7.52 8.09
CA ILE A 691 -47.08 -6.79 8.32
C ILE A 691 -47.25 -5.75 9.42
N ARG A 692 -48.34 -4.96 9.40
CA ARG A 692 -48.66 -3.95 10.42
C ARG A 692 -48.97 -4.54 11.79
N GLY A 693 -49.32 -5.82 11.85
CA GLY A 693 -49.47 -6.55 13.11
C GLY A 693 -48.15 -6.76 13.86
N LEU A 694 -47.00 -6.49 13.23
CA LEU A 694 -45.69 -6.65 13.84
C LEU A 694 -45.26 -5.40 14.64
N PRO A 695 -44.60 -5.59 15.80
CA PRO A 695 -44.05 -4.48 16.57
C PRO A 695 -43.09 -3.62 15.74
N GLY A 696 -43.37 -2.32 15.63
CA GLY A 696 -42.54 -1.35 14.92
C GLY A 696 -42.97 -1.09 13.47
N LEU A 697 -43.98 -1.79 12.95
CA LEU A 697 -44.47 -1.64 11.57
C LEU A 697 -45.94 -1.18 11.49
N GLN A 698 -46.54 -0.76 12.60
CA GLN A 698 -47.96 -0.43 12.68
C GLN A 698 -48.37 0.67 11.70
N ASP A 699 -47.49 1.64 11.46
CA ASP A 699 -47.74 2.82 10.62
C ASP A 699 -47.22 2.67 9.18
N LEU A 700 -46.75 1.48 8.78
CA LEU A 700 -46.16 1.27 7.45
C LEU A 700 -47.17 1.60 6.34
N PRO A 701 -46.93 2.61 5.48
CA PRO A 701 -47.94 3.05 4.50
C PRO A 701 -48.16 2.02 3.39
N SER A 702 -47.06 1.42 2.93
CA SER A 702 -47.00 0.43 1.87
C SER A 702 -45.85 -0.53 2.09
N LYS A 703 -45.99 -1.77 1.62
CA LYS A 703 -44.89 -2.75 1.63
C LYS A 703 -43.67 -2.32 0.81
N HIS A 704 -43.83 -1.39 -0.13
CA HIS A 704 -42.74 -0.83 -0.94
C HIS A 704 -41.82 0.11 -0.15
N GLU A 705 -42.24 0.53 1.04
CA GLU A 705 -41.45 1.38 1.93
C GLU A 705 -40.63 0.59 2.94
N LEU A 706 -40.71 -0.75 2.88
CA LEU A 706 -39.95 -1.63 3.76
C LEU A 706 -38.45 -1.42 3.60
N GLN A 707 -37.79 -1.15 4.72
CA GLN A 707 -36.35 -1.07 4.83
C GLN A 707 -35.73 -2.48 4.92
N PRO A 708 -34.46 -2.66 4.54
CA PRO A 708 -33.77 -3.95 4.58
C PRO A 708 -33.91 -4.71 5.91
N GLU A 709 -33.74 -4.03 7.04
CA GLU A 709 -33.92 -4.59 8.39
C GLU A 709 -35.35 -5.06 8.70
N GLU A 710 -36.36 -4.42 8.12
CA GLU A 710 -37.76 -4.77 8.35
C GLU A 710 -38.10 -6.09 7.68
N TYR A 711 -37.52 -6.39 6.52
CA TYR A 711 -37.62 -7.73 5.90
C TYR A 711 -37.06 -8.83 6.81
N ILE A 712 -35.91 -8.58 7.47
CA ILE A 712 -35.32 -9.51 8.44
C ILE A 712 -36.26 -9.70 9.64
N LEU A 713 -36.83 -8.63 10.17
CA LEU A 713 -37.78 -8.69 11.28
C LEU A 713 -39.03 -9.50 10.94
N ILE A 714 -39.63 -9.25 9.77
CA ILE A 714 -40.80 -9.98 9.29
C ILE A 714 -40.46 -11.47 9.12
N ALA A 715 -39.33 -11.78 8.46
CA ALA A 715 -38.88 -13.16 8.25
C ALA A 715 -38.67 -13.92 9.57
N LYS A 716 -37.99 -13.31 10.55
CA LYS A 716 -37.79 -13.93 11.87
C LYS A 716 -39.11 -14.16 12.60
N THR A 717 -40.02 -13.19 12.53
CA THR A 717 -41.33 -13.34 13.19
C THR A 717 -42.15 -14.44 12.54
N LEU A 718 -42.13 -14.54 11.21
CA LEU A 718 -42.81 -15.59 10.47
C LEU A 718 -42.26 -16.98 10.83
N LEU A 719 -40.93 -17.14 10.91
CA LEU A 719 -40.30 -18.41 11.32
C LEU A 719 -40.62 -18.78 12.78
N LYS A 720 -40.61 -17.81 13.70
CA LYS A 720 -41.04 -18.03 15.10
C LYS A 720 -42.48 -18.52 15.18
N ARG A 721 -43.38 -17.89 14.43
CA ARG A 721 -44.79 -18.32 14.33
C ARG A 721 -44.91 -19.70 13.67
N PHE A 722 -44.10 -20.01 12.66
CA PHE A 722 -44.03 -21.35 12.08
C PHE A 722 -43.64 -22.41 13.13
N ASN A 723 -42.69 -22.10 14.00
CA ASN A 723 -42.31 -22.98 15.09
C ASN A 723 -43.48 -23.19 16.07
N THR A 724 -44.09 -22.12 16.55
CA THR A 724 -45.10 -22.20 17.62
C THR A 724 -46.49 -22.66 17.13
N GLU A 725 -46.94 -22.17 15.98
CA GLU A 725 -48.28 -22.46 15.46
C GLU A 725 -48.36 -23.77 14.67
N LEU A 726 -47.24 -24.26 14.12
CA LEU A 726 -47.19 -25.51 13.35
C LEU A 726 -46.29 -26.57 13.98
N MET A 727 -44.99 -26.32 14.07
CA MET A 727 -44.02 -27.39 14.41
C MET A 727 -44.25 -27.96 15.80
N ASP A 728 -44.42 -27.10 16.81
CA ASP A 728 -44.63 -27.52 18.19
C ASP A 728 -45.96 -28.28 18.37
N ARG A 729 -47.02 -27.87 17.64
CA ARG A 729 -48.31 -28.58 17.65
C ARG A 729 -48.20 -29.99 17.06
N LEU A 730 -47.51 -30.12 15.93
CA LEU A 730 -47.27 -31.43 15.30
C LEU A 730 -46.42 -32.34 16.20
N LEU A 731 -45.34 -31.82 16.79
CA LEU A 731 -44.52 -32.57 17.73
C LEU A 731 -45.31 -33.00 18.97
N SER A 732 -46.17 -32.13 19.51
CA SER A 732 -47.06 -32.46 20.62
C SER A 732 -47.94 -33.65 20.25
N TYR A 733 -48.68 -33.57 19.14
CA TYR A 733 -49.57 -34.65 18.68
C TYR A 733 -48.86 -36.01 18.61
N PHE A 734 -47.64 -36.05 18.06
CA PHE A 734 -46.90 -37.31 17.96
C PHE A 734 -46.41 -37.83 19.32
N ARG A 735 -46.06 -36.94 20.26
CA ARG A 735 -45.60 -37.29 21.62
C ARG A 735 -46.74 -37.69 22.56
N THR A 736 -47.86 -36.96 22.57
CA THR A 736 -48.95 -37.11 23.56
C THR A 736 -50.15 -37.88 23.02
N GLY A 737 -50.34 -37.93 21.69
CA GLY A 737 -51.52 -38.55 21.08
C GLY A 737 -52.83 -37.76 21.22
N ILE A 738 -52.75 -36.54 21.77
CA ILE A 738 -53.82 -35.55 21.87
C ILE A 738 -53.33 -34.27 21.19
#